data_AF-A0A9P5H3M2-F1
#
_entry.id   AF-A0A9P5H3M2-F1
#
_cell.length_a   1.000
_cell.length_b   1.000
_cell.length_c   1.000
_cell.angle_alpha   90.00
_cell.angle_beta   90.00
_cell.angle_gamma   90.00
#
_symmetry.space_group_name_H-M   'P 1'
#
loop_
_entity.id
_entity.type
_entity.pdbx_description
1 polymer ?
#
loop_
_entity_poly.entity_id
_entity_poly.type
_entity_poly.pdbx_seq_one_letter_code
_entity_poly.pdbx_strand_id
1 'polypeptide(L)'
;MRCTLSGVAALLGLAATATAQRATTYSDAATGIDFQRYLATSYKFSFGVALPETVGSDFIGQMVIPLTDSAGWGAVSLKGGMLNSLLFVAWADGEDIQTTFRLAGSYANPDVYSDTEVTATPIANGTFINSTHISYTFLCEGCIIANKTTLGNESPILGWAISDTNPTTASDPTSALSYHSAGFGQFGVDAAAAQSAQYATWASWASAGTGTGGNTTVPGNTTFPDPTTSNVTYDVIVVGGGPAGIIAAERIAEKGQSVLLIERGPANTVALGSAQALAWNDTLTAYDIPALGSSMSGLSGTKFCSDTASTAGCLLGGSSSINGLNFIHPPSHDWERWPKGWNSADIADAEARLYERNPGTTAPSDDGKYYNDHAFKVLSTQLGSKGWTEVDSIEKPEEKHNVYSRPSWSIKDNLRAGPARTYMPFAKQLPNFTLQLNTKVLQAVRTGSTITGVLTVAEDGSRQIIKVKTGGKVVIAAGAMSSPRLLWNSGIGRSDALAIVKSGASQTGVTLPAESSWIDLPVGHHLQDHAQVMLQFNAKSNFSAYDFTDIATDPVESDLDLYYQGSGPITQAAQRMHLWTSAEGADGRTRYLQGTASAMSSGVITIRSFLTHGTKTVGELGITAAGNTVLNTKPWLIDDEDRQAMSDFVQWWLDLSSSSNSTLEYITPGATVSDILSTKMISGDHWVGSARMGLDDGRNANGSSVVDLNTKVYGTDNLFVVDASIHPDLPTGNTQSIIMITAEHAAEKIAAFTVTSGSSNSTAPIASRCNTGLTRRGARIPKSYRRRQL
;
A
#
# COMPACT_ATOMS: atom_id res chain seq x y z
N MET A 1 -8.46 -29.69 -13.28
CA MET A 1 -9.53 -28.91 -12.61
C MET A 1 -8.94 -28.33 -11.35
N ARG A 2 -8.40 -27.11 -11.47
CA ARG A 2 -7.66 -26.41 -10.43
C ARG A 2 -8.63 -25.42 -9.79
N CYS A 3 -9.01 -25.66 -8.54
CA CYS A 3 -9.70 -24.66 -7.72
C CYS A 3 -8.64 -24.00 -6.83
N THR A 4 -8.26 -22.76 -7.15
CA THR A 4 -7.41 -21.89 -6.35
C THR A 4 -8.16 -20.58 -6.11
N LEU A 5 -8.70 -20.43 -4.90
CA LEU A 5 -9.34 -19.19 -4.43
C LEU A 5 -8.26 -18.11 -4.28
N SER A 6 -8.25 -17.12 -5.16
CA SER A 6 -7.21 -16.09 -5.22
C SER A 6 -7.60 -14.77 -4.54
N GLY A 7 -6.66 -14.24 -3.76
CA GLY A 7 -6.21 -12.85 -3.88
C GLY A 7 -6.74 -11.83 -2.89
N VAL A 8 -8.07 -11.62 -2.82
CA VAL A 8 -8.60 -10.41 -2.15
C VAL A 8 -9.81 -10.68 -1.23
N ALA A 9 -10.41 -11.88 -1.33
CA ALA A 9 -11.49 -12.34 -0.47
C ALA A 9 -11.02 -12.96 0.87
N ALA A 10 -9.71 -13.06 1.10
CA ALA A 10 -9.14 -13.94 2.10
C ALA A 10 -9.20 -13.42 3.55
N LEU A 11 -9.45 -12.13 3.83
CA LEU A 11 -9.17 -11.64 5.19
C LEU A 11 -10.15 -12.15 6.27
N LEU A 12 -11.39 -12.51 5.95
CA LEU A 12 -12.39 -12.96 6.95
C LEU A 12 -13.26 -14.14 6.56
N GLY A 13 -13.23 -14.58 5.30
CA GLY A 13 -13.63 -15.96 4.99
C GLY A 13 -12.82 -16.96 5.81
N LEU A 14 -11.59 -16.60 6.19
CA LEU A 14 -10.65 -17.47 6.89
C LEU A 14 -11.06 -17.92 8.29
N ALA A 15 -11.85 -17.16 9.07
CA ALA A 15 -12.29 -17.66 10.38
C ALA A 15 -13.36 -18.76 10.24
N ALA A 16 -14.30 -18.60 9.29
CA ALA A 16 -15.31 -19.62 9.00
C ALA A 16 -14.70 -20.80 8.21
N THR A 17 -13.80 -20.56 7.24
CA THR A 17 -13.11 -21.63 6.50
C THR A 17 -12.01 -22.32 7.31
N ALA A 18 -11.43 -21.69 8.35
CA ALA A 18 -10.50 -22.37 9.27
C ALA A 18 -11.21 -23.47 10.08
N THR A 19 -12.54 -23.37 10.29
CA THR A 19 -13.29 -24.48 10.90
C THR A 19 -13.47 -25.67 9.94
N ALA A 20 -13.45 -25.43 8.61
CA ALA A 20 -13.54 -26.44 7.57
C ALA A 20 -12.18 -26.99 7.11
N GLN A 21 -11.11 -26.19 7.20
CA GLN A 21 -9.73 -26.56 6.88
C GLN A 21 -8.98 -26.87 8.17
N ARG A 22 -8.94 -28.15 8.57
CA ARG A 22 -8.31 -28.60 9.80
C ARG A 22 -7.05 -29.42 9.55
N ALA A 23 -6.09 -29.27 10.45
CA ALA A 23 -5.01 -30.24 10.60
C ALA A 23 -5.59 -31.61 11.00
N THR A 24 -4.88 -32.66 10.61
CA THR A 24 -5.20 -34.05 10.96
C THR A 24 -3.95 -34.74 11.47
N THR A 25 -4.13 -35.81 12.26
CA THR A 25 -3.02 -36.62 12.74
C THR A 25 -2.18 -37.16 11.58
N TYR A 26 -0.86 -37.01 11.70
CA TYR A 26 0.10 -37.43 10.70
C TYR A 26 1.38 -37.92 11.38
N SER A 27 1.77 -39.16 11.11
CA SER A 27 3.07 -39.70 11.51
C SER A 27 4.08 -39.48 10.39
N ASP A 28 5.13 -38.72 10.66
CA ASP A 28 6.20 -38.48 9.70
C ASP A 28 7.08 -39.72 9.56
N ALA A 29 7.17 -40.27 8.35
CA ALA A 29 7.89 -41.52 8.13
C ALA A 29 9.43 -41.38 8.25
N ALA A 30 9.97 -40.17 8.08
CA ALA A 30 11.40 -39.91 8.13
C ALA A 30 11.93 -39.77 9.57
N THR A 31 11.17 -39.08 10.42
CA THR A 31 11.53 -38.81 11.82
C THR A 31 10.83 -39.74 12.81
N GLY A 32 9.66 -40.28 12.46
CA GLY A 32 8.79 -41.00 13.39
C GLY A 32 8.01 -40.09 14.35
N ILE A 33 7.98 -38.78 14.11
CA ILE A 33 7.26 -37.81 14.94
C ILE A 33 5.79 -37.78 14.52
N ASP A 34 4.88 -37.81 15.50
CA ASP A 34 3.46 -37.59 15.28
C ASP A 34 3.12 -36.10 15.38
N PHE A 35 2.48 -35.58 14.35
CA PHE A 35 2.04 -34.20 14.23
C PHE A 35 0.53 -34.10 14.10
N GLN A 36 -0.03 -32.97 14.51
CA GLN A 36 -1.21 -32.42 13.82
C GLN A 36 -0.74 -31.64 12.60
N ARG A 37 -0.99 -32.18 11.41
CA ARG A 37 -0.54 -31.60 10.15
C ARG A 37 -1.69 -31.12 9.29
N TYR A 38 -1.60 -29.87 8.86
CA TYR A 38 -2.42 -29.34 7.78
C TYR A 38 -1.68 -29.50 6.45
N LEU A 39 -2.37 -30.04 5.45
CA LEU A 39 -1.88 -30.19 4.08
C LEU A 39 -2.76 -29.37 3.14
N ALA A 40 -2.21 -28.29 2.59
CA ALA A 40 -2.86 -27.50 1.55
C ALA A 40 -2.68 -28.22 0.20
N THR A 41 -3.51 -29.23 -0.08
CA THR A 41 -3.31 -30.16 -1.21
C THR A 41 -3.13 -29.46 -2.57
N SER A 42 -3.90 -28.39 -2.84
CA SER A 42 -3.79 -27.61 -4.07
C SER A 42 -2.46 -26.87 -4.22
N TYR A 43 -1.77 -26.61 -3.10
CA TYR A 43 -0.56 -25.81 -3.03
C TYR A 43 0.68 -26.63 -2.69
N LYS A 44 0.51 -27.92 -2.33
CA LYS A 44 1.59 -28.81 -1.90
C LYS A 44 2.42 -28.27 -0.72
N PHE A 45 1.85 -27.33 0.03
CA PHE A 45 2.39 -26.83 1.29
C PHE A 45 1.83 -27.64 2.45
N SER A 46 2.64 -27.92 3.47
CA SER A 46 2.12 -28.45 4.74
C SER A 46 2.82 -27.88 5.95
N PHE A 47 2.09 -27.77 7.05
CA PHE A 47 2.63 -27.41 8.35
C PHE A 47 2.10 -28.37 9.42
N GLY A 48 3.02 -28.97 10.16
CA GLY A 48 2.77 -29.89 11.27
C GLY A 48 3.20 -29.29 12.60
N VAL A 49 2.43 -29.56 13.65
CA VAL A 49 2.74 -29.15 15.03
C VAL A 49 2.67 -30.37 15.96
N ALA A 50 3.68 -30.52 16.81
CA ALA A 50 3.68 -31.42 17.95
C ALA A 50 3.97 -30.63 19.23
N LEU A 51 3.22 -30.91 20.30
CA LEU A 51 3.23 -30.20 21.57
C LEU A 51 3.59 -31.15 22.72
N PRO A 52 4.15 -30.63 23.83
CA PRO A 52 4.22 -31.38 25.07
C PRO A 52 2.82 -31.50 25.72
N GLU A 53 2.59 -32.54 26.53
CA GLU A 53 1.34 -32.71 27.30
C GLU A 53 1.02 -31.51 28.20
N THR A 54 2.06 -30.83 28.70
CA THR A 54 1.93 -29.53 29.36
C THR A 54 2.56 -28.47 28.47
N VAL A 55 1.71 -27.71 27.76
CA VAL A 55 2.16 -26.68 26.81
C VAL A 55 2.90 -25.57 27.55
N GLY A 56 4.20 -25.45 27.25
CA GLY A 56 5.08 -24.40 27.73
C GLY A 56 5.32 -23.33 26.66
N SER A 57 6.56 -22.91 26.49
CA SER A 57 6.99 -21.93 25.48
C SER A 57 7.33 -22.54 24.12
N ASP A 58 7.43 -23.87 24.02
CA ASP A 58 8.11 -24.53 22.90
C ASP A 58 7.18 -25.49 22.15
N PHE A 59 7.47 -25.75 20.88
CA PHE A 59 6.82 -26.79 20.08
C PHE A 59 7.77 -27.37 19.04
N ILE A 60 7.44 -28.53 18.46
CA ILE A 60 8.13 -29.06 17.29
C ILE A 60 7.28 -28.80 16.05
N GLY A 61 7.87 -28.14 15.06
CA GLY A 61 7.25 -27.85 13.78
C GLY A 61 7.81 -28.72 12.65
N GLN A 62 6.98 -29.02 11.65
CA GLN A 62 7.43 -29.50 10.35
C GLN A 62 6.82 -28.63 9.26
N MET A 63 7.64 -28.01 8.42
CA MET A 63 7.18 -27.24 7.26
C MET A 63 7.66 -27.90 5.97
N VAL A 64 6.72 -28.16 5.06
CA VAL A 64 7.01 -28.64 3.71
C VAL A 64 6.63 -27.55 2.71
N ILE A 65 7.60 -27.10 1.92
CA ILE A 65 7.48 -25.94 1.04
C ILE A 65 7.73 -26.39 -0.39
N PRO A 66 6.79 -26.20 -1.34
CA PRO A 66 7.02 -26.52 -2.73
C PRO A 66 8.09 -25.60 -3.34
N LEU A 67 8.92 -26.15 -4.22
CA LEU A 67 9.89 -25.39 -5.01
C LEU A 67 9.45 -25.30 -6.47
N THR A 68 9.63 -24.13 -7.07
CA THR A 68 9.48 -23.89 -8.51
C THR A 68 10.86 -23.50 -9.05
N ASP A 69 11.41 -24.28 -9.98
CA ASP A 69 12.76 -24.07 -10.51
C ASP A 69 13.84 -23.90 -9.42
N SER A 70 13.75 -24.72 -8.36
CA SER A 70 14.62 -24.70 -7.17
C SER A 70 14.53 -23.41 -6.33
N ALA A 71 13.51 -22.58 -6.54
CA ALA A 71 13.23 -21.37 -5.78
C ALA A 71 11.87 -21.42 -5.09
N GLY A 72 11.73 -20.64 -4.03
CA GLY A 72 10.49 -20.44 -3.30
C GLY A 72 10.72 -20.33 -1.80
N TRP A 73 9.83 -19.59 -1.13
CA TRP A 73 9.80 -19.49 0.32
C TRP A 73 8.42 -19.86 0.85
N GLY A 74 8.37 -20.37 2.08
CA GLY A 74 7.14 -20.68 2.79
C GLY A 74 7.15 -20.10 4.19
N ALA A 75 5.97 -19.75 4.70
CA ALA A 75 5.81 -19.22 6.04
C ALA A 75 4.57 -19.77 6.74
N VAL A 76 4.63 -19.76 8.07
CA VAL A 76 3.50 -19.97 8.96
C VAL A 76 3.31 -18.73 9.84
N SER A 77 2.05 -18.29 10.01
CA SER A 77 1.66 -17.37 11.07
C SER A 77 1.17 -18.18 12.26
N LEU A 78 1.76 -17.95 13.43
CA LEU A 78 1.43 -18.70 14.65
C LEU A 78 0.16 -18.19 15.37
N LYS A 79 -0.55 -17.21 14.77
CA LYS A 79 -1.81 -16.64 15.24
C LYS A 79 -2.63 -16.07 14.07
N GLY A 80 -3.41 -16.91 13.40
CA GLY A 80 -4.32 -16.52 12.34
C GLY A 80 -3.63 -15.82 11.17
N GLY A 81 -4.03 -14.57 10.89
CA GLY A 81 -3.47 -13.78 9.80
C GLY A 81 -2.02 -13.30 10.02
N MET A 82 -1.47 -12.60 9.03
CA MET A 82 -0.10 -12.08 9.03
C MET A 82 0.17 -11.04 10.15
N LEU A 83 -0.79 -10.16 10.43
CA LEU A 83 -0.56 -8.99 11.29
C LEU A 83 -0.49 -9.35 12.77
N ASN A 84 0.50 -8.77 13.47
CA ASN A 84 0.72 -8.88 14.91
C ASN A 84 0.91 -10.32 15.42
N SER A 85 1.35 -11.21 14.56
CA SER A 85 1.56 -12.63 14.85
C SER A 85 3.01 -12.99 14.60
N LEU A 86 3.58 -13.87 15.44
CA LEU A 86 4.93 -14.38 15.19
C LEU A 86 4.89 -15.22 13.90
N LEU A 87 5.68 -14.82 12.91
CA LEU A 87 5.80 -15.51 11.64
C LEU A 87 7.10 -16.31 11.64
N PHE A 88 7.06 -17.55 11.17
CA PHE A 88 8.25 -18.34 10.91
C PHE A 88 8.33 -18.63 9.41
N VAL A 89 9.47 -18.30 8.80
CA VAL A 89 9.70 -18.34 7.35
C VAL A 89 10.91 -19.21 7.04
N ALA A 90 10.83 -19.98 5.97
CA ALA A 90 11.91 -20.84 5.47
C ALA A 90 12.01 -20.79 3.93
N TRP A 91 13.23 -20.93 3.39
CA TRP A 91 13.50 -21.06 1.96
C TRP A 91 14.83 -21.77 1.67
N ALA A 92 15.05 -22.14 0.41
CA ALA A 92 16.26 -22.80 -0.06
C ALA A 92 17.31 -21.78 -0.50
N ASP A 93 18.54 -21.95 -0.03
CA ASP A 93 19.74 -21.27 -0.51
C ASP A 93 20.76 -22.33 -0.96
N GLY A 94 20.65 -22.76 -2.22
CA GLY A 94 21.40 -23.91 -2.71
C GLY A 94 20.98 -25.19 -1.99
N GLU A 95 21.92 -25.81 -1.26
CA GLU A 95 21.68 -27.01 -0.45
C GLU A 95 21.32 -26.69 1.02
N ASP A 96 21.40 -25.42 1.42
CA ASP A 96 21.10 -24.95 2.78
C ASP A 96 19.65 -24.46 2.89
N ILE A 97 19.06 -24.63 4.08
CA ILE A 97 17.74 -24.09 4.41
C ILE A 97 17.93 -22.86 5.29
N GLN A 98 17.50 -21.71 4.79
CA GLN A 98 17.50 -20.46 5.53
C GLN A 98 16.18 -20.31 6.28
N THR A 99 16.25 -19.79 7.50
CA THR A 99 15.06 -19.55 8.33
C THR A 99 15.12 -18.20 9.02
N THR A 100 13.96 -17.65 9.34
CA THR A 100 13.86 -16.35 10.02
C THR A 100 12.51 -16.22 10.72
N PHE A 101 12.53 -15.56 11.88
CA PHE A 101 11.31 -15.14 12.57
C PHE A 101 11.00 -13.70 12.19
N ARG A 102 9.74 -13.43 11.82
CA ARG A 102 9.28 -12.11 11.39
C ARG A 102 8.07 -11.64 12.18
N LEU A 103 7.83 -10.34 12.18
CA LEU A 103 6.63 -9.73 12.74
C LEU A 103 6.10 -8.63 11.81
N ALA A 104 4.85 -8.76 11.39
CA ALA A 104 4.19 -7.77 10.55
C ALA A 104 3.36 -6.79 11.38
N GLY A 105 3.73 -5.51 11.38
CA GLY A 105 2.91 -4.43 11.92
C GLY A 105 1.82 -3.94 10.96
N SER A 106 2.01 -4.15 9.66
CA SER A 106 1.13 -3.74 8.55
C SER A 106 1.24 -4.74 7.39
N TYR A 107 0.43 -4.58 6.34
CA TYR A 107 0.53 -5.38 5.10
C TYR A 107 1.69 -4.86 4.23
N ALA A 108 2.89 -4.96 4.80
CA ALA A 108 4.19 -4.61 4.23
C ALA A 108 5.16 -5.78 4.42
N ASN A 109 6.40 -5.63 3.95
CA ASN A 109 7.44 -6.62 4.25
C ASN A 109 7.63 -6.73 5.77
N PRO A 110 7.56 -7.92 6.38
CA PRO A 110 7.61 -8.03 7.82
C PRO A 110 9.06 -7.92 8.32
N ASP A 111 9.25 -7.13 9.37
CA ASP A 111 10.57 -6.95 10.00
C ASP A 111 11.03 -8.23 10.69
N VAL A 112 12.35 -8.36 10.89
CA VAL A 112 12.93 -9.44 11.70
C VAL A 112 12.43 -9.30 13.13
N TYR A 113 11.91 -10.39 13.68
CA TYR A 113 11.43 -10.41 15.06
C TYR A 113 12.61 -10.40 16.03
N SER A 114 12.61 -9.44 16.95
CA SER A 114 13.68 -9.26 17.93
C SER A 114 13.19 -8.91 19.34
N ASP A 115 11.88 -9.00 19.60
CA ASP A 115 11.31 -8.60 20.91
C ASP A 115 11.70 -9.58 22.03
N THR A 116 11.77 -10.87 21.71
CA THR A 116 12.20 -11.94 22.63
C THR A 116 13.07 -12.96 21.90
N GLU A 117 13.87 -13.70 22.65
CA GLU A 117 14.66 -14.80 22.10
C GLU A 117 13.74 -15.92 21.61
N VAL A 118 13.91 -16.31 20.36
CA VAL A 118 13.24 -17.43 19.69
C VAL A 118 14.24 -18.14 18.80
N THR A 119 14.18 -19.47 18.75
CA THR A 119 15.06 -20.28 17.92
C THR A 119 14.27 -21.31 17.14
N ALA A 120 14.80 -21.69 15.97
CA ALA A 120 14.34 -22.83 15.19
C ALA A 120 15.52 -23.76 14.98
N THR A 121 15.62 -24.80 15.81
CA THR A 121 16.74 -25.75 15.81
C THR A 121 16.35 -26.98 14.98
N PRO A 122 17.07 -27.33 13.90
CA PRO A 122 16.65 -28.39 13.00
C PRO A 122 16.75 -29.78 13.64
N ILE A 123 15.83 -30.65 13.24
CA ILE A 123 15.86 -32.10 13.47
C ILE A 123 16.31 -32.73 12.15
N ALA A 124 17.55 -33.22 12.11
CA ALA A 124 18.26 -33.58 10.89
C ALA A 124 17.49 -34.56 9.99
N ASN A 125 16.93 -35.64 10.55
CA ASN A 125 16.24 -36.68 9.76
C ASN A 125 14.96 -36.19 9.05
N GLY A 126 14.38 -35.06 9.49
CA GLY A 126 13.20 -34.46 8.85
C GLY A 126 13.54 -33.24 8.00
N THR A 127 14.82 -32.90 7.86
CA THR A 127 15.29 -31.65 7.29
C THR A 127 16.13 -31.90 6.04
N PHE A 128 15.61 -31.54 4.86
CA PHE A 128 16.29 -31.73 3.58
C PHE A 128 15.70 -30.86 2.46
N ILE A 129 16.46 -30.71 1.38
CA ILE A 129 16.03 -30.09 0.12
C ILE A 129 16.09 -31.16 -0.98
N ASN A 130 15.10 -31.18 -1.87
CA ASN A 130 15.19 -31.89 -3.14
C ASN A 130 14.65 -31.02 -4.28
N SER A 131 14.58 -31.56 -5.49
CA SER A 131 14.14 -30.82 -6.68
C SER A 131 12.69 -30.35 -6.67
N THR A 132 11.88 -30.78 -5.70
CA THR A 132 10.44 -30.50 -5.65
C THR A 132 10.00 -29.73 -4.41
N HIS A 133 10.70 -29.88 -3.28
CA HIS A 133 10.32 -29.24 -2.03
C HIS A 133 11.48 -29.17 -1.03
N ILE A 134 11.30 -28.29 -0.05
CA ILE A 134 12.01 -28.27 1.22
C ILE A 134 11.16 -29.03 2.24
N SER A 135 11.78 -29.87 3.05
CA SER A 135 11.22 -30.32 4.34
C SER A 135 12.09 -29.74 5.44
N TYR A 136 11.50 -29.01 6.38
CA TYR A 136 12.20 -28.45 7.54
C TYR A 136 11.46 -28.86 8.81
N THR A 137 12.00 -29.84 9.53
CA THR A 137 11.50 -30.26 10.84
C THR A 137 12.39 -29.65 11.91
N PHE A 138 11.81 -28.97 12.90
CA PHE A 138 12.57 -28.16 13.85
C PHE A 138 11.90 -28.11 15.22
N LEU A 139 12.73 -27.94 16.26
CA LEU A 139 12.29 -27.50 17.58
C LEU A 139 12.25 -25.98 17.58
N CYS A 140 11.08 -25.41 17.91
CA CYS A 140 10.87 -23.98 18.06
C CYS A 140 10.89 -23.63 19.54
N GLU A 141 12.00 -23.08 20.05
CA GLU A 141 12.14 -22.74 21.47
C GLU A 141 11.73 -21.29 21.69
N GLY A 142 10.96 -21.01 22.75
CA GLY A 142 10.48 -19.66 23.06
C GLY A 142 9.36 -19.14 22.16
N CYS A 143 8.88 -19.95 21.20
CA CYS A 143 7.98 -19.50 20.14
C CYS A 143 6.50 -19.36 20.56
N ILE A 144 6.07 -19.92 21.69
CA ILE A 144 4.69 -19.76 22.21
C ILE A 144 4.63 -18.51 23.09
N ILE A 145 4.33 -17.38 22.45
CA ILE A 145 4.40 -16.05 23.05
C ILE A 145 2.99 -15.46 23.22
N ALA A 146 2.71 -14.97 24.43
CA ALA A 146 1.46 -14.29 24.75
C ALA A 146 1.14 -13.18 23.74
N ASN A 147 -0.11 -13.13 23.26
CA ASN A 147 -0.62 -12.19 22.27
C ASN A 147 0.01 -12.25 20.87
N LYS A 148 1.05 -13.06 20.62
CA LYS A 148 1.67 -13.21 19.30
C LYS A 148 1.44 -14.60 18.68
N THR A 149 1.11 -15.59 19.51
CA THR A 149 0.75 -16.94 19.06
C THR A 149 -0.55 -17.43 19.70
N THR A 150 -1.10 -18.52 19.17
CA THR A 150 -2.32 -19.18 19.69
C THR A 150 -2.15 -20.66 20.02
N LEU A 151 -0.92 -21.20 19.92
CA LEU A 151 -0.65 -22.63 20.17
C LEU A 151 -0.91 -23.07 21.62
N GLY A 152 -1.00 -22.14 22.57
CA GLY A 152 -1.44 -22.40 23.94
C GLY A 152 -2.96 -22.52 24.13
N ASN A 153 -3.76 -22.29 23.09
CA ASN A 153 -5.22 -22.39 23.13
C ASN A 153 -5.69 -23.79 22.71
N GLU A 154 -6.89 -24.21 23.12
CA GLU A 154 -7.46 -25.52 22.76
C GLU A 154 -7.66 -25.71 21.25
N SER A 155 -8.00 -24.64 20.53
CA SER A 155 -8.20 -24.64 19.06
C SER A 155 -7.44 -23.48 18.41
N PRO A 156 -6.12 -23.59 18.22
CA PRO A 156 -5.34 -22.58 17.53
C PRO A 156 -5.81 -22.40 16.09
N ILE A 157 -5.82 -21.17 15.60
CA ILE A 157 -5.92 -20.88 14.17
C ILE A 157 -4.54 -20.39 13.74
N LEU A 158 -3.96 -21.04 12.73
CA LEU A 158 -2.67 -20.68 12.16
C LEU A 158 -2.86 -20.18 10.73
N GLY A 159 -1.92 -19.37 10.24
CA GLY A 159 -1.87 -18.92 8.85
C GLY A 159 -0.72 -19.59 8.09
N TRP A 160 -0.81 -19.62 6.76
CA TRP A 160 0.29 -20.05 5.90
C TRP A 160 0.39 -19.16 4.67
N ALA A 161 1.59 -19.05 4.11
CA ALA A 161 1.87 -18.31 2.89
C ALA A 161 3.05 -18.94 2.14
N ILE A 162 3.03 -18.90 0.81
CA ILE A 162 4.12 -19.37 -0.04
C ILE A 162 4.37 -18.41 -1.21
N SER A 163 5.62 -18.36 -1.66
CA SER A 163 6.03 -17.70 -2.90
C SER A 163 6.81 -18.67 -3.78
N ASP A 164 6.68 -18.50 -5.09
CA ASP A 164 7.41 -19.22 -6.14
C ASP A 164 8.82 -18.64 -6.38
N THR A 165 9.16 -17.51 -5.75
CA THR A 165 10.49 -16.91 -5.85
C THR A 165 11.19 -16.88 -4.51
N ASN A 166 12.51 -17.02 -4.50
CA ASN A 166 13.32 -16.76 -3.31
C ASN A 166 13.27 -15.28 -2.89
N PRO A 167 13.64 -14.96 -1.64
CA PRO A 167 14.00 -13.61 -1.23
C PRO A 167 15.09 -13.03 -2.12
N THR A 168 15.15 -11.70 -2.20
CA THR A 168 16.08 -10.98 -3.11
C THR A 168 17.54 -11.42 -2.94
N THR A 169 17.97 -11.64 -1.70
CA THR A 169 19.27 -12.22 -1.37
C THR A 169 19.03 -13.51 -0.57
N ALA A 170 19.05 -14.67 -1.25
CA ALA A 170 18.70 -15.95 -0.64
C ALA A 170 19.59 -16.30 0.56
N SER A 171 20.88 -15.96 0.54
CA SER A 171 21.80 -16.27 1.65
C SER A 171 21.64 -15.39 2.88
N ASP A 172 20.79 -14.36 2.83
CA ASP A 172 20.60 -13.41 3.94
C ASP A 172 19.25 -13.65 4.64
N PRO A 173 19.22 -14.16 5.88
CA PRO A 173 17.99 -14.42 6.62
C PRO A 173 17.20 -13.13 6.94
N THR A 174 17.80 -11.95 6.76
CA THR A 174 17.16 -10.64 6.93
C THR A 174 16.58 -10.07 5.63
N SER A 175 16.87 -10.71 4.48
CA SER A 175 16.42 -10.27 3.16
C SER A 175 14.91 -10.02 3.13
N ALA A 176 14.50 -9.01 2.36
CA ALA A 176 13.10 -8.74 2.09
C ALA A 176 12.46 -9.94 1.38
N LEU A 177 11.31 -10.36 1.87
CA LEU A 177 10.52 -11.45 1.29
C LEU A 177 9.79 -10.93 0.02
N SER A 178 9.79 -11.69 -1.06
CA SER A 178 8.88 -11.40 -2.18
C SER A 178 7.42 -11.53 -1.71
N TYR A 179 6.44 -10.95 -2.41
CA TYR A 179 5.04 -11.18 -2.06
C TYR A 179 4.68 -12.66 -2.21
N HIS A 180 3.83 -13.20 -1.33
CA HIS A 180 3.38 -14.60 -1.35
C HIS A 180 2.33 -14.86 -2.44
N SER A 181 2.72 -14.67 -3.70
CA SER A 181 1.86 -14.82 -4.89
C SER A 181 1.39 -16.26 -5.11
N ALA A 182 2.16 -17.26 -4.67
CA ALA A 182 1.88 -18.66 -4.97
C ALA A 182 0.78 -19.28 -4.09
N GLY A 183 0.41 -18.66 -2.96
CA GLY A 183 -0.74 -19.06 -2.17
C GLY A 183 -0.64 -18.63 -0.70
N PHE A 184 -1.79 -18.50 -0.05
CA PHE A 184 -1.87 -18.24 1.38
C PHE A 184 -3.24 -18.62 1.92
N GLY A 185 -3.35 -18.80 3.23
CA GLY A 185 -4.61 -19.13 3.89
C GLY A 185 -4.47 -19.27 5.41
N GLN A 186 -5.50 -19.80 6.06
CA GLN A 186 -5.51 -20.15 7.48
C GLN A 186 -6.18 -21.50 7.70
N PHE A 187 -5.81 -22.19 8.77
CA PHE A 187 -6.33 -23.49 9.16
C PHE A 187 -6.43 -23.62 10.68
N GLY A 188 -7.35 -24.47 11.14
CA GLY A 188 -7.47 -24.84 12.54
C GLY A 188 -6.56 -26.00 12.92
N VAL A 189 -6.02 -25.97 14.13
CA VAL A 189 -5.27 -27.07 14.76
C VAL A 189 -6.08 -27.61 15.93
N ASP A 190 -6.03 -28.91 16.17
CA ASP A 190 -6.47 -29.52 17.43
C ASP A 190 -5.26 -29.61 18.37
N ALA A 191 -5.15 -28.68 19.32
CA ALA A 191 -3.97 -28.63 20.18
C ALA A 191 -3.84 -29.88 21.07
N ALA A 192 -4.97 -30.43 21.54
CA ALA A 192 -4.96 -31.64 22.38
C ALA A 192 -4.44 -32.85 21.58
N ALA A 193 -4.87 -32.99 20.33
CA ALA A 193 -4.41 -34.06 19.45
C ALA A 193 -2.98 -33.86 18.93
N ALA A 194 -2.35 -32.70 19.19
CA ALA A 194 -0.94 -32.45 18.91
C ALA A 194 -0.03 -32.79 20.11
N GLN A 195 -0.60 -33.02 21.30
CA GLN A 195 0.18 -33.32 22.51
C GLN A 195 0.69 -34.76 22.52
N SER A 196 1.93 -34.96 22.99
CA SER A 196 2.52 -36.29 23.08
C SER A 196 3.48 -36.44 24.27
N ALA A 197 3.40 -37.57 24.96
CA ALA A 197 4.38 -37.98 25.96
C ALA A 197 5.80 -38.19 25.37
N GLN A 198 5.91 -38.42 24.05
CA GLN A 198 7.19 -38.59 23.35
C GLN A 198 7.84 -37.24 22.97
N TYR A 199 7.17 -36.11 23.21
CA TYR A 199 7.65 -34.79 22.82
C TYR A 199 9.09 -34.51 23.29
N ALA A 200 9.40 -34.80 24.56
CA ALA A 200 10.74 -34.55 25.11
C ALA A 200 11.82 -35.38 24.40
N THR A 201 11.49 -36.61 23.99
CA THR A 201 12.38 -37.46 23.20
C THR A 201 12.61 -36.87 21.82
N TRP A 202 11.55 -36.46 21.13
CA TRP A 202 11.64 -35.83 19.81
C TRP A 202 12.42 -34.51 19.84
N ALA A 203 12.17 -33.68 20.85
CA ALA A 203 12.85 -32.40 21.04
C ALA A 203 14.36 -32.59 21.25
N SER A 204 14.77 -33.66 21.93
CA SER A 204 16.19 -33.96 22.16
C SER A 204 16.98 -34.30 20.88
N TRP A 205 16.29 -34.55 19.75
CA TRP A 205 16.92 -34.78 18.45
C TRP A 205 17.27 -33.48 17.73
N ALA A 206 16.77 -32.34 18.21
CA ALA A 206 17.15 -31.04 17.69
C ALA A 206 18.62 -30.79 18.02
N SER A 207 19.39 -30.51 16.99
CA SER A 207 20.80 -30.18 17.11
C SER A 207 21.15 -29.12 16.09
N ALA A 208 22.11 -28.26 16.41
CA ALA A 208 22.72 -27.42 15.38
C ALA A 208 23.33 -28.35 14.33
N GLY A 209 22.74 -28.37 13.13
CA GLY A 209 23.27 -29.17 12.02
C GLY A 209 24.71 -28.78 11.70
N THR A 210 25.48 -29.73 11.16
CA THR A 210 26.81 -29.49 10.59
C THR A 210 26.76 -28.80 9.21
N GLY A 211 25.56 -28.53 8.68
CA GLY A 211 25.31 -27.60 7.59
C GLY A 211 25.05 -26.21 8.15
N THR A 212 25.56 -25.19 7.46
CA THR A 212 25.66 -23.79 7.87
C THR A 212 24.32 -23.11 8.10
N GLY A 213 23.60 -23.50 9.17
CA GLY A 213 22.57 -22.67 9.78
C GLY A 213 23.24 -21.38 10.27
N GLY A 214 23.13 -20.33 9.47
CA GLY A 214 23.68 -19.03 9.79
C GLY A 214 23.07 -18.52 11.09
N ASN A 215 23.84 -18.60 12.19
CA ASN A 215 23.62 -17.70 13.31
C ASN A 215 23.52 -16.28 12.73
N THR A 216 22.49 -15.54 13.13
CA THR A 216 22.29 -14.13 12.81
C THR A 216 23.55 -13.35 13.15
N THR A 217 24.42 -13.19 12.16
CA THR A 217 25.56 -12.30 12.24
C THR A 217 25.07 -10.95 11.78
N VAL A 218 25.21 -9.98 12.67
CA VAL A 218 25.02 -8.55 12.38
C VAL A 218 25.73 -8.22 11.06
N PRO A 219 25.07 -7.56 10.08
CA PRO A 219 25.68 -7.29 8.79
C PRO A 219 27.03 -6.59 8.94
N GLY A 220 28.08 -7.28 8.50
CA GLY A 220 29.41 -6.71 8.32
C GLY A 220 29.35 -5.59 7.28
N ASN A 221 30.19 -4.58 7.50
CA ASN A 221 30.35 -3.35 6.73
C ASN A 221 30.32 -3.61 5.20
N THR A 222 29.16 -3.48 4.54
CA THR A 222 29.04 -3.61 3.09
C THR A 222 29.71 -2.40 2.45
N THR A 223 30.77 -2.65 1.68
CA THR A 223 31.47 -1.60 0.94
C THR A 223 30.73 -1.39 -0.38
N PHE A 224 29.99 -0.28 -0.49
CA PHE A 224 29.36 0.11 -1.75
C PHE A 224 30.42 0.66 -2.71
N PRO A 225 30.35 0.33 -4.01
CA PRO A 225 31.19 0.99 -5.00
C PRO A 225 30.91 2.49 -5.00
N ASP A 226 31.95 3.30 -5.23
CA ASP A 226 31.79 4.74 -5.40
C ASP A 226 30.89 5.02 -6.61
N PRO A 227 29.94 5.98 -6.49
CA PRO A 227 29.04 6.26 -7.58
C PRO A 227 29.78 6.92 -8.75
N THR A 228 29.52 6.42 -9.96
CA THR A 228 29.93 7.12 -11.19
C THR A 228 29.13 8.40 -11.37
N THR A 229 29.59 9.35 -12.20
CA THR A 229 28.79 10.54 -12.55
C THR A 229 28.38 10.47 -14.01
N SER A 230 27.09 10.69 -14.29
CA SER A 230 26.58 10.75 -15.66
C SER A 230 27.12 11.98 -16.39
N ASN A 231 27.44 11.81 -17.68
CA ASN A 231 27.82 12.90 -18.58
C ASN A 231 26.61 13.68 -19.14
N VAL A 232 25.39 13.17 -18.93
CA VAL A 232 24.15 13.79 -19.41
C VAL A 232 23.48 14.51 -18.25
N THR A 233 22.97 15.72 -18.51
CA THR A 233 22.27 16.55 -17.53
C THR A 233 20.93 17.03 -18.06
N TYR A 234 20.00 17.31 -17.16
CA TYR A 234 18.61 17.63 -17.49
C TYR A 234 18.19 18.94 -16.83
N ASP A 235 17.26 19.68 -17.46
CA ASP A 235 16.60 20.82 -16.85
C ASP A 235 15.72 20.36 -15.69
N VAL A 236 15.07 19.20 -15.81
CA VAL A 236 14.26 18.60 -14.76
C VAL A 236 14.52 17.10 -14.66
N ILE A 237 14.75 16.60 -13.44
CA ILE A 237 14.72 15.16 -13.15
C ILE A 237 13.48 14.88 -12.30
N VAL A 238 12.58 14.04 -12.81
CA VAL A 238 11.39 13.55 -12.12
C VAL A 238 11.67 12.14 -11.59
N VAL A 239 11.38 11.91 -10.31
CA VAL A 239 11.70 10.67 -9.60
C VAL A 239 10.43 9.94 -9.20
N GLY A 240 10.17 8.80 -9.83
CA GLY A 240 8.97 7.97 -9.65
C GLY A 240 8.03 8.08 -10.85
N GLY A 241 7.83 6.97 -11.56
CA GLY A 241 6.93 6.83 -12.71
C GLY A 241 5.50 6.46 -12.30
N GLY A 242 5.03 6.92 -11.14
CA GLY A 242 3.63 6.76 -10.70
C GLY A 242 2.67 7.72 -11.41
N PRO A 243 1.40 7.78 -10.99
CA PRO A 243 0.39 8.67 -11.56
C PRO A 243 0.87 10.12 -11.72
N ALA A 244 1.34 10.70 -10.62
CA ALA A 244 1.73 12.09 -10.56
C ALA A 244 3.03 12.35 -11.33
N GLY A 245 4.01 11.45 -11.23
CA GLY A 245 5.31 11.62 -11.89
C GLY A 245 5.24 11.54 -13.41
N ILE A 246 4.41 10.65 -13.96
CA ILE A 246 4.19 10.59 -15.42
C ILE A 246 3.56 11.89 -15.93
N ILE A 247 2.48 12.36 -15.27
CA ILE A 247 1.80 13.61 -15.64
C ILE A 247 2.77 14.79 -15.55
N ALA A 248 3.48 14.92 -14.42
CA ALA A 248 4.43 16.00 -14.21
C ALA A 248 5.54 16.00 -15.27
N ALA A 249 6.10 14.82 -15.59
CA ALA A 249 7.17 14.73 -16.57
C ALA A 249 6.73 15.11 -17.98
N GLU A 250 5.55 14.65 -18.44
CA GLU A 250 4.99 15.05 -19.74
C GLU A 250 4.73 16.56 -19.78
N ARG A 251 3.95 17.08 -18.83
CA ARG A 251 3.52 18.48 -18.83
C ARG A 251 4.69 19.46 -18.75
N ILE A 252 5.75 19.11 -18.01
CA ILE A 252 6.98 19.90 -17.96
C ILE A 252 7.75 19.82 -19.29
N ALA A 253 7.83 18.63 -19.90
CA ALA A 253 8.47 18.46 -21.20
C ALA A 253 7.74 19.20 -22.32
N GLU A 254 6.40 19.28 -22.28
CA GLU A 254 5.59 20.08 -23.22
C GLU A 254 5.96 21.57 -23.20
N LYS A 255 6.52 22.08 -22.10
CA LYS A 255 7.04 23.46 -22.01
C LYS A 255 8.47 23.63 -22.54
N GLY A 256 9.03 22.59 -23.16
CA GLY A 256 10.34 22.62 -23.83
C GLY A 256 11.55 22.35 -22.93
N GLN A 257 11.35 22.02 -21.66
CA GLN A 257 12.45 21.67 -20.74
C GLN A 257 12.94 20.24 -21.00
N SER A 258 14.24 19.95 -20.94
CA SER A 258 14.71 18.56 -21.07
C SER A 258 14.44 17.77 -19.78
N VAL A 259 13.62 16.72 -19.84
CA VAL A 259 13.12 15.97 -18.68
C VAL A 259 13.66 14.54 -18.69
N LEU A 260 14.19 14.10 -17.55
CA LEU A 260 14.42 12.69 -17.25
C LEU A 260 13.38 12.20 -16.24
N LEU A 261 12.60 11.17 -16.59
CA LEU A 261 11.77 10.43 -15.65
C LEU A 261 12.49 9.13 -15.26
N ILE A 262 12.73 8.95 -13.96
CA ILE A 262 13.36 7.75 -13.40
C ILE A 262 12.31 6.93 -12.65
N GLU A 263 12.17 5.66 -12.99
CA GLU A 263 11.29 4.71 -12.30
C GLU A 263 12.10 3.51 -11.78
N ARG A 264 11.80 3.11 -10.54
CA ARG A 264 12.47 1.99 -9.88
C ARG A 264 12.17 0.66 -10.54
N GLY A 265 10.92 0.46 -10.96
CA GLY A 265 10.46 -0.80 -11.51
C GLY A 265 10.46 -0.88 -13.04
N PRO A 266 9.97 -2.02 -13.57
CA PRO A 266 9.92 -2.27 -15.00
C PRO A 266 8.72 -1.59 -15.66
N ALA A 267 8.67 -1.66 -16.98
CA ALA A 267 7.48 -1.32 -17.76
C ALA A 267 6.32 -2.26 -17.41
N ASN A 268 5.10 -1.72 -17.35
CA ASN A 268 3.90 -2.52 -17.11
C ASN A 268 3.32 -3.10 -18.41
N THR A 269 3.18 -2.32 -19.48
CA THR A 269 2.53 -2.76 -20.74
C THR A 269 3.52 -3.10 -21.86
N VAL A 270 3.10 -3.91 -22.85
CA VAL A 270 3.94 -4.28 -24.02
C VAL A 270 4.38 -3.04 -24.79
N ALA A 271 3.45 -2.10 -25.04
CA ALA A 271 3.73 -0.84 -25.73
C ALA A 271 4.81 0.03 -25.04
N LEU A 272 5.03 -0.18 -23.74
CA LEU A 272 6.06 0.50 -22.95
C LEU A 272 7.33 -0.34 -22.75
N GLY A 273 7.37 -1.56 -23.28
CA GLY A 273 8.54 -2.44 -23.26
C GLY A 273 8.44 -3.63 -22.29
N SER A 274 7.26 -3.96 -21.79
CA SER A 274 7.06 -5.18 -20.98
C SER A 274 7.17 -6.44 -21.84
N ALA A 275 7.85 -7.46 -21.33
CA ALA A 275 7.91 -8.80 -21.93
C ALA A 275 6.80 -9.75 -21.41
N GLN A 276 5.93 -9.28 -20.52
CA GLN A 276 4.90 -10.09 -19.85
C GLN A 276 3.56 -10.06 -20.61
N ALA A 277 3.60 -10.37 -21.90
CA ALA A 277 2.39 -10.45 -22.71
C ALA A 277 1.45 -11.58 -22.23
N LEU A 278 0.16 -11.43 -22.49
CA LEU A 278 -0.85 -12.44 -22.17
C LEU A 278 -0.70 -13.67 -23.07
N ALA A 279 -1.03 -14.85 -22.55
CA ALA A 279 -0.93 -16.11 -23.32
C ALA A 279 -1.80 -16.11 -24.59
N TRP A 280 -2.91 -15.37 -24.57
CA TRP A 280 -3.88 -15.24 -25.66
C TRP A 280 -3.79 -13.89 -26.41
N ASN A 281 -2.89 -12.98 -26.02
CA ASN A 281 -2.70 -11.68 -26.68
C ASN A 281 -1.26 -11.16 -26.51
N ASP A 282 -0.53 -11.06 -27.61
CA ASP A 282 0.88 -10.65 -27.63
C ASP A 282 1.10 -9.13 -27.54
N THR A 283 0.03 -8.33 -27.63
CA THR A 283 0.07 -6.86 -27.57
C THR A 283 -0.35 -6.28 -26.21
N LEU A 284 -0.95 -7.12 -25.35
CA LEU A 284 -1.49 -6.71 -24.05
C LEU A 284 -0.83 -7.51 -22.92
N THR A 285 -0.77 -6.90 -21.74
CA THR A 285 -0.35 -7.53 -20.49
C THR A 285 -1.55 -7.68 -19.55
N ALA A 286 -1.40 -8.43 -18.46
CA ALA A 286 -2.42 -8.50 -17.43
C ALA A 286 -2.80 -7.13 -16.83
N TYR A 287 -1.86 -6.17 -16.82
CA TYR A 287 -2.12 -4.81 -16.34
C TYR A 287 -3.14 -4.05 -17.20
N ASP A 288 -3.24 -4.40 -18.50
CA ASP A 288 -4.15 -3.75 -19.44
C ASP A 288 -5.62 -4.16 -19.22
N ILE A 289 -5.87 -5.33 -18.63
CA ILE A 289 -7.20 -5.95 -18.57
C ILE A 289 -7.97 -5.48 -17.33
N PRO A 290 -9.12 -4.78 -17.49
CA PRO A 290 -9.90 -4.27 -16.35
C PRO A 290 -10.33 -5.34 -15.35
N ALA A 291 -10.79 -6.50 -15.83
CA ALA A 291 -11.25 -7.60 -14.99
C ALA A 291 -10.16 -8.17 -14.05
N LEU A 292 -8.89 -8.08 -14.44
CA LEU A 292 -7.77 -8.55 -13.63
C LEU A 292 -7.39 -7.58 -12.50
N GLY A 293 -7.97 -6.37 -12.45
CA GLY A 293 -7.53 -5.33 -11.53
C GLY A 293 -7.60 -5.68 -10.04
N SER A 294 -8.60 -6.46 -9.62
CA SER A 294 -8.69 -6.95 -8.23
C SER A 294 -7.96 -8.27 -7.99
N SER A 295 -7.31 -8.83 -9.01
CA SER A 295 -6.53 -10.08 -8.94
C SER A 295 -5.02 -9.84 -9.08
N MET A 296 -4.59 -8.60 -9.37
CA MET A 296 -3.19 -8.25 -9.68
C MET A 296 -2.17 -8.74 -8.66
N SER A 297 -2.50 -8.73 -7.36
CA SER A 297 -1.60 -9.21 -6.31
C SER A 297 -1.34 -10.72 -6.36
N GLY A 298 -2.24 -11.50 -6.94
CA GLY A 298 -2.06 -12.94 -7.14
C GLY A 298 -1.38 -13.30 -8.46
N LEU A 299 -1.12 -12.34 -9.35
CA LEU A 299 -0.49 -12.60 -10.64
C LEU A 299 1.03 -12.60 -10.50
N SER A 300 1.66 -13.70 -10.92
CA SER A 300 3.12 -13.82 -10.99
C SER A 300 3.72 -12.69 -11.84
N GLY A 301 4.90 -12.23 -11.45
CA GLY A 301 5.59 -11.10 -12.10
C GLY A 301 5.18 -9.70 -11.64
N THR A 302 4.09 -9.56 -10.88
CA THR A 302 3.68 -8.26 -10.33
C THR A 302 4.68 -7.69 -9.34
N LYS A 303 5.13 -6.46 -9.59
CA LYS A 303 6.17 -5.79 -8.79
C LYS A 303 5.57 -4.87 -7.73
N PHE A 304 5.73 -5.29 -6.48
CA PHE A 304 5.40 -4.50 -5.30
C PHE A 304 6.66 -3.90 -4.68
N CYS A 305 6.52 -2.76 -4.03
CA CYS A 305 7.59 -2.17 -3.25
C CYS A 305 7.84 -3.02 -1.99
N SER A 306 9.10 -3.38 -1.76
CA SER A 306 9.53 -4.21 -0.64
C SER A 306 9.91 -3.41 0.61
N ASP A 307 9.95 -2.09 0.50
CA ASP A 307 10.54 -1.19 1.50
C ASP A 307 9.60 -0.04 1.90
N THR A 308 8.29 -0.22 1.68
CA THR A 308 7.22 0.71 2.03
C THR A 308 6.42 0.22 3.23
N ALA A 309 5.82 1.14 4.00
CA ALA A 309 5.10 0.81 5.23
C ALA A 309 3.72 0.15 5.01
N SER A 310 3.25 0.11 3.76
CA SER A 310 2.11 -0.66 3.27
C SER A 310 2.38 -1.10 1.83
N THR A 311 1.40 -1.76 1.22
CA THR A 311 1.46 -2.21 -0.17
C THR A 311 1.50 -1.04 -1.15
N ALA A 312 2.47 -1.05 -2.05
CA ALA A 312 2.60 -0.07 -3.13
C ALA A 312 3.16 -0.75 -4.40
N GLY A 313 2.76 -0.27 -5.58
CA GLY A 313 3.30 -0.77 -6.86
C GLY A 313 4.66 -0.15 -7.18
N CYS A 314 5.66 -0.97 -7.45
CA CYS A 314 7.01 -0.56 -7.87
C CYS A 314 7.25 -1.00 -9.32
N LEU A 315 6.57 -0.31 -10.23
CA LEU A 315 6.56 -0.48 -11.69
C LEU A 315 6.07 0.80 -12.35
N LEU A 316 6.26 0.95 -13.66
CA LEU A 316 5.73 2.09 -14.40
C LEU A 316 4.20 2.20 -14.27
N GLY A 317 3.71 3.41 -14.00
CA GLY A 317 2.33 3.71 -13.59
C GLY A 317 2.07 3.53 -12.09
N GLY A 318 3.01 2.97 -11.33
CA GLY A 318 2.91 2.74 -9.90
C GLY A 318 1.65 1.98 -9.52
N SER A 319 1.03 2.35 -8.39
CA SER A 319 -0.20 1.70 -7.93
C SER A 319 -1.40 1.85 -8.88
N SER A 320 -1.42 2.81 -9.81
CA SER A 320 -2.52 2.90 -10.80
C SER A 320 -2.52 1.76 -11.81
N SER A 321 -1.38 1.08 -11.98
CA SER A 321 -1.24 -0.12 -12.83
C SER A 321 -1.79 -1.38 -12.15
N ILE A 322 -1.92 -1.40 -10.82
CA ILE A 322 -2.23 -2.62 -10.05
C ILE A 322 -3.51 -2.52 -9.19
N ASN A 323 -4.11 -1.34 -9.07
CA ASN A 323 -5.28 -1.15 -8.21
C ASN A 323 -6.58 -1.68 -8.82
N GLY A 324 -7.67 -1.60 -8.05
CA GLY A 324 -9.03 -2.00 -8.47
C GLY A 324 -9.75 -1.02 -9.42
N LEU A 325 -9.04 -0.12 -10.11
CA LEU A 325 -9.56 0.82 -11.11
C LEU A 325 -10.59 1.86 -10.63
N ASN A 326 -10.95 1.92 -9.35
CA ASN A 326 -11.92 2.93 -8.88
C ASN A 326 -11.43 4.35 -9.22
N PHE A 327 -12.29 5.13 -9.88
CA PHE A 327 -11.96 6.47 -10.38
C PHE A 327 -13.07 7.45 -9.99
N ILE A 328 -13.00 7.90 -8.75
CA ILE A 328 -14.03 8.77 -8.16
C ILE A 328 -13.73 10.20 -8.57
N HIS A 329 -14.65 10.90 -9.21
CA HIS A 329 -14.49 12.33 -9.45
C HIS A 329 -14.63 13.06 -8.11
N PRO A 330 -13.61 13.83 -7.66
CA PRO A 330 -13.63 14.44 -6.34
C PRO A 330 -14.67 15.57 -6.31
N PRO A 331 -15.65 15.56 -5.40
CA PRO A 331 -16.56 16.68 -5.21
C PRO A 331 -15.82 17.95 -4.83
N SER A 332 -16.43 19.11 -5.08
CA SER A 332 -15.84 20.42 -4.78
C SER A 332 -15.39 20.57 -3.32
N HIS A 333 -16.11 19.94 -2.36
CA HIS A 333 -15.76 20.00 -0.94
C HIS A 333 -14.44 19.31 -0.57
N ASP A 334 -13.95 18.38 -1.41
CA ASP A 334 -12.63 17.75 -1.20
C ASP A 334 -11.48 18.77 -1.27
N TRP A 335 -11.73 19.91 -1.92
CA TRP A 335 -10.76 20.99 -2.12
C TRP A 335 -10.88 22.14 -1.10
N GLU A 336 -11.90 22.15 -0.24
CA GLU A 336 -12.16 23.26 0.69
C GLU A 336 -11.08 23.39 1.77
N ARG A 337 -10.44 22.28 2.15
CA ARG A 337 -9.34 22.27 3.13
C ARG A 337 -7.96 22.41 2.49
N TRP A 338 -7.91 22.65 1.18
CA TRP A 338 -6.67 22.99 0.49
C TRP A 338 -6.39 24.50 0.58
N PRO A 339 -5.11 24.91 0.58
CA PRO A 339 -4.75 26.32 0.59
C PRO A 339 -5.27 27.05 -0.66
N LYS A 340 -5.49 28.36 -0.56
CA LYS A 340 -5.83 29.21 -1.70
C LYS A 340 -4.80 29.03 -2.83
N GLY A 341 -5.26 28.93 -4.07
CA GLY A 341 -4.44 28.53 -5.23
C GLY A 341 -4.52 27.03 -5.54
N TRP A 342 -5.27 26.27 -4.73
CA TRP A 342 -5.52 24.82 -4.86
C TRP A 342 -6.97 24.44 -4.50
N ASN A 343 -7.88 25.41 -4.37
CA ASN A 343 -9.30 25.10 -4.17
C ASN A 343 -9.94 24.63 -5.49
N SER A 344 -11.19 24.17 -5.44
CA SER A 344 -11.92 23.65 -6.60
C SER A 344 -11.90 24.59 -7.81
N ALA A 345 -12.01 25.91 -7.61
CA ALA A 345 -11.96 26.87 -8.71
C ALA A 345 -10.54 27.01 -9.30
N ASP A 346 -9.50 26.92 -8.47
CA ASP A 346 -8.10 27.03 -8.90
C ASP A 346 -7.62 25.78 -9.68
N ILE A 347 -8.23 24.62 -9.44
CA ILE A 347 -7.87 23.33 -10.08
C ILE A 347 -8.75 22.95 -11.28
N ALA A 348 -9.81 23.71 -11.57
CA ALA A 348 -10.79 23.34 -12.60
C ALA A 348 -10.17 23.10 -13.99
N ASP A 349 -9.18 23.90 -14.39
CA ASP A 349 -8.47 23.70 -15.66
C ASP A 349 -7.64 22.41 -15.66
N ALA A 350 -7.04 22.06 -14.53
CA ALA A 350 -6.26 20.82 -14.38
C ALA A 350 -7.17 19.58 -14.40
N GLU A 351 -8.35 19.70 -13.79
CA GLU A 351 -9.41 18.70 -13.83
C GLU A 351 -9.90 18.46 -15.26
N ALA A 352 -10.22 19.53 -15.99
CA ALA A 352 -10.64 19.44 -17.39
C ALA A 352 -9.59 18.75 -18.28
N ARG A 353 -8.30 19.09 -18.11
CA ARG A 353 -7.20 18.43 -18.84
C ARG A 353 -7.08 16.94 -18.51
N LEU A 354 -7.25 16.56 -17.25
CA LEU A 354 -7.25 15.16 -16.86
C LEU A 354 -8.41 14.40 -17.51
N TYR A 355 -9.61 14.96 -17.46
CA TYR A 355 -10.82 14.29 -17.98
C TYR A 355 -10.88 14.27 -19.50
N GLU A 356 -10.20 15.19 -20.19
CA GLU A 356 -9.95 15.07 -21.63
C GLU A 356 -9.12 13.80 -21.95
N ARG A 357 -8.11 13.48 -21.12
CA ARG A 357 -7.28 12.28 -21.29
C ARG A 357 -7.99 11.00 -20.82
N ASN A 358 -8.73 11.09 -19.73
CA ASN A 358 -9.43 9.97 -19.08
C ASN A 358 -10.63 10.47 -18.27
N PRO A 359 -11.85 10.47 -18.84
CA PRO A 359 -13.05 10.84 -18.10
C PRO A 359 -13.47 9.76 -17.10
N GLY A 360 -12.96 8.53 -17.25
CA GLY A 360 -13.53 7.35 -16.61
C GLY A 360 -14.84 6.92 -17.25
N THR A 361 -15.42 5.82 -16.75
CA THR A 361 -16.71 5.32 -17.22
C THR A 361 -17.43 4.52 -16.14
N THR A 362 -18.76 4.59 -16.13
CA THR A 362 -19.66 3.71 -15.38
C THR A 362 -20.14 2.52 -16.21
N ALA A 363 -19.96 2.55 -17.53
CA ALA A 363 -20.40 1.54 -18.50
C ALA A 363 -19.27 1.23 -19.51
N PRO A 364 -18.30 0.36 -19.15
CA PRO A 364 -17.12 0.11 -19.97
C PRO A 364 -17.34 -0.92 -21.11
N SER A 365 -18.51 -1.51 -21.25
CA SER A 365 -18.84 -2.49 -22.31
C SER A 365 -19.59 -1.77 -23.45
N ASP A 366 -19.09 -1.86 -24.67
CA ASP A 366 -19.62 -1.14 -25.85
C ASP A 366 -21.06 -1.54 -26.21
N ASP A 367 -21.52 -2.72 -25.81
CA ASP A 367 -22.90 -3.17 -25.99
C ASP A 367 -23.91 -2.58 -24.97
N GLY A 368 -23.45 -1.71 -24.07
CA GLY A 368 -24.27 -1.04 -23.07
C GLY A 368 -24.79 -1.95 -21.95
N LYS A 369 -24.29 -3.19 -21.82
CA LYS A 369 -24.71 -4.12 -20.78
C LYS A 369 -23.79 -4.10 -19.56
N TYR A 370 -24.40 -4.34 -18.40
CA TYR A 370 -23.68 -4.65 -17.16
C TYR A 370 -23.61 -6.16 -16.96
N TYR A 371 -22.39 -6.70 -16.90
CA TYR A 371 -22.16 -8.12 -16.69
C TYR A 371 -22.00 -8.46 -15.20
N ASN A 372 -22.40 -9.67 -14.81
CA ASN A 372 -22.33 -10.16 -13.43
C ASN A 372 -23.06 -9.23 -12.43
N ASP A 373 -24.24 -8.78 -12.84
CA ASP A 373 -24.95 -7.63 -12.25
C ASP A 373 -25.77 -7.94 -10.97
N HIS A 374 -25.71 -9.18 -10.49
CA HIS A 374 -26.60 -9.66 -9.44
C HIS A 374 -26.45 -8.87 -8.13
N ALA A 375 -25.21 -8.62 -7.71
CA ALA A 375 -24.94 -7.89 -6.48
C ALA A 375 -25.44 -6.45 -6.51
N PHE A 376 -25.34 -5.77 -7.65
CA PHE A 376 -25.91 -4.44 -7.80
C PHE A 376 -27.42 -4.45 -7.63
N LYS A 377 -28.13 -5.41 -8.25
CA LYS A 377 -29.59 -5.53 -8.13
C LYS A 377 -30.05 -5.81 -6.71
N VAL A 378 -29.35 -6.70 -5.99
CA VAL A 378 -29.63 -7.01 -4.58
C VAL A 378 -29.45 -5.78 -3.70
N LEU A 379 -28.32 -5.08 -3.86
CA LEU A 379 -27.99 -3.91 -3.06
C LEU A 379 -28.88 -2.71 -3.38
N SER A 380 -29.07 -2.37 -4.66
CA SER A 380 -29.90 -1.23 -5.08
C SER A 380 -31.35 -1.37 -4.58
N THR A 381 -31.92 -2.58 -4.62
CA THR A 381 -33.23 -2.88 -4.06
C THR A 381 -33.27 -2.61 -2.55
N GLN A 382 -32.27 -3.12 -1.82
CA GLN A 382 -32.18 -2.95 -0.36
C GLN A 382 -31.98 -1.47 0.02
N LEU A 383 -31.07 -0.77 -0.65
CA LEU A 383 -30.75 0.64 -0.45
C LEU A 383 -31.93 1.56 -0.80
N GLY A 384 -32.59 1.32 -1.94
CA GLY A 384 -33.78 2.05 -2.35
C GLY A 384 -34.92 1.93 -1.35
N SER A 385 -35.10 0.75 -0.73
CA SER A 385 -36.08 0.56 0.34
C SER A 385 -35.80 1.38 1.62
N LYS A 386 -34.57 1.88 1.76
CA LYS A 386 -34.11 2.77 2.84
C LYS A 386 -33.99 4.22 2.41
N GLY A 387 -34.49 4.58 1.23
CA GLY A 387 -34.51 5.96 0.73
C GLY A 387 -33.20 6.44 0.12
N TRP A 388 -32.27 5.54 -0.21
CA TRP A 388 -31.07 5.90 -0.96
C TRP A 388 -31.39 6.11 -2.43
N THR A 389 -30.66 7.03 -3.07
CA THR A 389 -30.89 7.40 -4.47
C THR A 389 -29.79 6.86 -5.39
N GLU A 390 -30.18 6.31 -6.54
CA GLU A 390 -29.22 5.97 -7.60
C GLU A 390 -28.79 7.23 -8.35
N VAL A 391 -27.49 7.40 -8.54
CA VAL A 391 -26.89 8.49 -9.31
C VAL A 391 -25.84 7.92 -10.26
N ASP A 392 -25.51 8.64 -11.33
CA ASP A 392 -24.22 8.44 -12.00
C ASP A 392 -23.17 9.27 -11.26
N SER A 393 -22.21 8.62 -10.62
CA SER A 393 -21.21 9.31 -9.79
C SER A 393 -20.17 10.11 -10.58
N ILE A 394 -20.06 9.92 -11.90
CA ILE A 394 -19.24 10.75 -12.80
C ILE A 394 -20.02 12.01 -13.18
N GLU A 395 -21.31 11.89 -13.53
CA GLU A 395 -22.13 13.05 -13.91
C GLU A 395 -22.55 13.92 -12.71
N LYS A 396 -22.67 13.31 -11.52
CA LYS A 396 -23.09 13.95 -10.26
C LYS A 396 -22.02 13.81 -9.16
N PRO A 397 -20.81 14.37 -9.36
CA PRO A 397 -19.71 14.20 -8.40
C PRO A 397 -20.02 14.85 -7.04
N GLU A 398 -20.83 15.91 -7.00
CA GLU A 398 -21.22 16.59 -5.75
C GLU A 398 -22.17 15.76 -4.86
N GLU A 399 -22.91 14.80 -5.42
CA GLU A 399 -23.86 13.99 -4.65
C GLU A 399 -23.13 12.86 -3.90
N LYS A 400 -23.03 13.00 -2.56
CA LYS A 400 -22.31 12.05 -1.67
C LYS A 400 -23.05 11.72 -0.35
N HIS A 401 -24.34 12.03 -0.25
CA HIS A 401 -25.15 11.73 0.93
C HIS A 401 -26.32 10.79 0.60
N ASN A 402 -26.29 9.56 1.14
CA ASN A 402 -27.30 8.51 0.91
C ASN A 402 -27.55 8.22 -0.58
N VAL A 403 -26.46 8.08 -1.34
CA VAL A 403 -26.50 7.75 -2.77
C VAL A 403 -25.70 6.49 -3.08
N TYR A 404 -26.10 5.80 -4.14
CA TYR A 404 -25.33 4.71 -4.73
C TYR A 404 -25.22 4.89 -6.24
N SER A 405 -24.19 4.30 -6.83
CA SER A 405 -23.88 4.41 -8.25
C SER A 405 -23.38 3.07 -8.78
N ARG A 406 -23.53 2.90 -10.09
CA ARG A 406 -22.63 2.02 -10.85
C ARG A 406 -21.18 2.42 -10.56
N PRO A 407 -20.24 1.48 -10.44
CA PRO A 407 -18.87 1.85 -10.13
C PRO A 407 -18.29 2.76 -11.21
N SER A 408 -17.66 3.86 -10.81
CA SER A 408 -16.85 4.65 -11.74
C SER A 408 -15.44 4.07 -11.83
N TRP A 409 -15.02 3.72 -13.04
CA TRP A 409 -13.73 3.11 -13.29
C TRP A 409 -12.82 3.95 -14.17
N SER A 410 -11.52 3.86 -13.91
CA SER A 410 -10.45 4.35 -14.76
C SER A 410 -10.24 3.37 -15.91
N ILE A 411 -11.23 3.27 -16.79
CA ILE A 411 -11.25 2.43 -17.99
C ILE A 411 -11.50 3.33 -19.19
N LYS A 412 -10.74 3.11 -20.26
CA LYS A 412 -10.88 3.81 -21.53
C LYS A 412 -10.51 2.86 -22.65
N ASP A 413 -11.30 2.86 -23.72
CA ASP A 413 -11.12 1.99 -24.88
C ASP A 413 -11.02 0.50 -24.46
N ASN A 414 -11.91 0.07 -23.55
CA ASN A 414 -12.02 -1.30 -23.03
C ASN A 414 -10.80 -1.80 -22.22
N LEU A 415 -9.88 -0.90 -21.89
CA LEU A 415 -8.61 -1.20 -21.22
C LEU A 415 -8.48 -0.38 -19.94
N ARG A 416 -7.67 -0.86 -19.00
CA ARG A 416 -7.23 -0.05 -17.86
C ARG A 416 -6.64 1.26 -18.38
N ALA A 417 -7.13 2.40 -17.91
CA ALA A 417 -6.59 3.70 -18.24
C ALA A 417 -5.46 4.12 -17.28
N GLY A 418 -5.32 5.42 -17.04
CA GLY A 418 -4.29 6.00 -16.18
C GLY A 418 -3.00 6.37 -16.92
N PRO A 419 -2.08 7.11 -16.26
CA PRO A 419 -1.01 7.84 -16.94
C PRO A 419 -0.04 7.00 -17.75
N ALA A 420 0.18 5.74 -17.38
CA ALA A 420 0.97 4.83 -18.21
C ALA A 420 0.38 4.66 -19.63
N ARG A 421 -0.95 4.71 -19.80
CA ARG A 421 -1.60 4.60 -21.11
C ARG A 421 -2.09 5.92 -21.69
N THR A 422 -2.44 6.89 -20.84
CA THR A 422 -3.08 8.14 -21.30
C THR A 422 -2.14 9.34 -21.38
N TYR A 423 -0.93 9.24 -20.82
CA TYR A 423 0.08 10.32 -20.79
C TYR A 423 1.42 9.85 -21.37
N MET A 424 1.98 8.74 -20.85
CA MET A 424 3.29 8.23 -21.25
C MET A 424 3.49 8.06 -22.77
N PRO A 425 2.51 7.60 -23.57
CA PRO A 425 2.67 7.52 -25.02
C PRO A 425 2.92 8.88 -25.68
N PHE A 426 2.34 9.96 -25.16
CA PHE A 426 2.59 11.33 -25.63
C PHE A 426 3.94 11.84 -25.13
N ALA A 427 4.28 11.59 -23.86
CA ALA A 427 5.59 11.94 -23.31
C ALA A 427 6.75 11.34 -24.14
N LYS A 428 6.66 10.07 -24.54
CA LYS A 428 7.67 9.38 -25.36
C LYS A 428 7.82 9.94 -26.77
N GLN A 429 6.86 10.71 -27.27
CA GLN A 429 6.96 11.38 -28.57
C GLN A 429 7.72 12.72 -28.49
N LEU A 430 7.90 13.26 -27.29
CA LEU A 430 8.61 14.53 -27.08
C LEU A 430 10.13 14.33 -27.23
N PRO A 431 10.82 15.10 -28.07
CA PRO A 431 12.24 14.93 -28.34
C PRO A 431 13.15 15.27 -27.14
N ASN A 432 12.59 15.93 -26.13
CA ASN A 432 13.24 16.40 -24.92
C ASN A 432 12.86 15.58 -23.67
N PHE A 433 12.22 14.41 -23.84
CA PHE A 433 11.86 13.50 -22.76
C PHE A 433 12.70 12.21 -22.81
N THR A 434 13.21 11.80 -21.64
CA THR A 434 13.93 10.53 -21.46
C THR A 434 13.27 9.73 -20.34
N LEU A 435 13.05 8.43 -20.55
CA LEU A 435 12.59 7.48 -19.53
C LEU A 435 13.73 6.52 -19.15
N GLN A 436 13.94 6.34 -17.85
CA GLN A 436 14.87 5.36 -17.31
C GLN A 436 14.15 4.46 -16.31
N LEU A 437 14.00 3.18 -16.65
CA LEU A 437 13.36 2.15 -15.83
C LEU A 437 14.38 1.39 -14.98
N ASN A 438 13.91 0.51 -14.10
CA ASN A 438 14.74 -0.40 -13.30
C ASN A 438 15.85 0.33 -12.52
N THR A 439 15.57 1.56 -12.08
CA THR A 439 16.56 2.45 -11.46
C THR A 439 15.97 3.10 -10.21
N LYS A 440 16.45 2.68 -9.03
CA LYS A 440 16.02 3.27 -7.76
C LYS A 440 16.79 4.56 -7.49
N VAL A 441 16.10 5.65 -7.16
CA VAL A 441 16.74 6.85 -6.59
C VAL A 441 16.84 6.70 -5.08
N LEU A 442 18.06 6.81 -4.53
CA LEU A 442 18.28 6.74 -3.09
C LEU A 442 18.21 8.10 -2.40
N GLN A 443 18.69 9.14 -3.07
CA GLN A 443 18.94 10.44 -2.44
C GLN A 443 18.94 11.56 -3.49
N ALA A 444 18.41 12.73 -3.13
CA ALA A 444 18.67 13.98 -3.83
C ALA A 444 20.00 14.57 -3.32
N VAL A 445 21.01 14.63 -4.18
CA VAL A 445 22.35 15.10 -3.83
C VAL A 445 22.35 16.62 -3.81
N ARG A 446 22.87 17.22 -2.73
CA ARG A 446 22.76 18.68 -2.53
C ARG A 446 24.00 19.33 -1.93
N THR A 447 24.13 20.62 -2.19
CA THR A 447 25.08 21.53 -1.54
C THR A 447 24.30 22.68 -0.93
N GLY A 448 24.23 22.74 0.41
CA GLY A 448 23.34 23.68 1.09
C GLY A 448 21.88 23.43 0.70
N SER A 449 21.19 24.49 0.25
CA SER A 449 19.80 24.48 -0.21
C SER A 449 19.61 24.02 -1.66
N THR A 450 20.68 23.92 -2.46
CA THR A 450 20.59 23.60 -3.88
C THR A 450 20.85 22.11 -4.13
N ILE A 451 19.89 21.46 -4.80
CA ILE A 451 20.04 20.10 -5.30
C ILE A 451 20.87 20.12 -6.59
N THR A 452 21.94 19.32 -6.62
CA THR A 452 22.87 19.24 -7.76
C THR A 452 22.61 18.02 -8.64
N GLY A 453 21.85 17.04 -8.15
CA GLY A 453 21.48 15.83 -8.88
C GLY A 453 20.77 14.81 -8.01
N VAL A 454 20.69 13.58 -8.50
CA VAL A 454 20.15 12.43 -7.77
C VAL A 454 21.14 11.27 -7.79
N LEU A 455 21.24 10.56 -6.67
CA LEU A 455 21.99 9.31 -6.56
C LEU A 455 21.07 8.13 -6.87
N THR A 456 21.44 7.33 -7.86
CA THR A 456 20.67 6.19 -8.34
C THR A 456 21.40 4.87 -8.10
N VAL A 457 20.63 3.80 -8.04
CA VAL A 457 21.08 2.40 -7.99
C VAL A 457 20.29 1.60 -9.02
N ALA A 458 20.99 0.93 -9.92
CA ALA A 458 20.38 -0.02 -10.87
C ALA A 458 20.19 -1.41 -10.24
N GLU A 459 19.48 -2.30 -10.92
CA GLU A 459 19.23 -3.67 -10.43
C GLU A 459 20.50 -4.48 -10.17
N ASP A 460 21.58 -4.21 -10.91
CA ASP A 460 22.89 -4.84 -10.72
C ASP A 460 23.70 -4.26 -9.54
N GLY A 461 23.12 -3.32 -8.79
CA GLY A 461 23.75 -2.63 -7.68
C GLY A 461 24.68 -1.48 -8.08
N SER A 462 24.86 -1.22 -9.38
CA SER A 462 25.70 -0.11 -9.85
C SER A 462 25.10 1.24 -9.45
N ARG A 463 25.99 2.17 -9.08
CA ARG A 463 25.63 3.48 -8.51
C ARG A 463 26.02 4.60 -9.44
N GLN A 464 25.13 5.58 -9.63
CA GLN A 464 25.38 6.73 -10.49
C GLN A 464 24.78 8.01 -9.90
N ILE A 465 25.48 9.14 -10.06
CA ILE A 465 24.94 10.47 -9.83
C ILE A 465 24.53 11.07 -11.18
N ILE A 466 23.25 11.40 -11.32
CA ILE A 466 22.71 12.12 -12.49
C ILE A 466 22.47 13.57 -12.09
N LYS A 467 23.17 14.50 -12.74
CA LYS A 467 23.16 15.92 -12.39
C LYS A 467 22.02 16.67 -13.09
N VAL A 468 21.48 17.67 -12.41
CA VAL A 468 20.67 18.70 -13.05
C VAL A 468 21.58 19.76 -13.68
N LYS A 469 21.07 20.46 -14.70
CA LYS A 469 21.73 21.66 -15.24
C LYS A 469 21.76 22.78 -14.20
N THR A 470 22.58 23.80 -14.41
CA THR A 470 22.53 25.04 -13.62
C THR A 470 21.12 25.64 -13.70
N GLY A 471 20.49 25.87 -12.55
CA GLY A 471 19.09 26.31 -12.47
C GLY A 471 18.05 25.21 -12.73
N GLY A 472 18.48 23.96 -12.91
CA GLY A 472 17.61 22.80 -13.08
C GLY A 472 16.91 22.40 -11.79
N LYS A 473 15.89 21.55 -11.91
CA LYS A 473 14.94 21.18 -10.84
C LYS A 473 14.94 19.67 -10.62
N VAL A 474 14.72 19.24 -9.39
CA VAL A 474 14.39 17.85 -9.06
C VAL A 474 12.95 17.80 -8.55
N VAL A 475 12.15 16.90 -9.10
CA VAL A 475 10.74 16.68 -8.72
C VAL A 475 10.61 15.27 -8.18
N ILE A 476 10.34 15.13 -6.89
CA ILE A 476 10.07 13.84 -6.25
C ILE A 476 8.59 13.51 -6.43
N ALA A 477 8.29 12.37 -7.06
CA ALA A 477 6.96 11.85 -7.31
C ALA A 477 6.88 10.33 -6.99
N ALA A 478 7.58 9.92 -5.93
CA ALA A 478 7.76 8.52 -5.55
C ALA A 478 6.60 7.96 -4.71
N GLY A 479 5.60 8.78 -4.38
CA GLY A 479 4.40 8.41 -3.63
C GLY A 479 4.51 8.66 -2.12
N ALA A 480 3.36 8.65 -1.44
CA ALA A 480 3.23 9.03 -0.02
C ALA A 480 4.13 8.26 0.96
N MET A 481 4.62 7.08 0.60
CA MET A 481 5.51 6.29 1.45
C MET A 481 6.98 6.40 1.05
N SER A 482 7.31 6.67 -0.21
CA SER A 482 8.71 6.72 -0.66
C SER A 482 9.25 8.15 -0.75
N SER A 483 8.43 9.14 -1.08
CA SER A 483 8.87 10.55 -1.15
C SER A 483 9.43 11.05 0.19
N PRO A 484 8.82 10.76 1.36
CA PRO A 484 9.42 11.06 2.66
C PRO A 484 10.80 10.45 2.86
N ARG A 485 11.00 9.19 2.43
CA ARG A 485 12.30 8.53 2.49
C ARG A 485 13.36 9.25 1.67
N LEU A 486 13.03 9.70 0.46
CA LEU A 486 13.98 10.46 -0.35
C LEU A 486 14.35 11.79 0.33
N LEU A 487 13.41 12.45 1.01
CA LEU A 487 13.68 13.66 1.79
C LEU A 487 14.59 13.36 2.99
N TRP A 488 14.29 12.33 3.80
CA TRP A 488 15.13 11.93 4.94
C TRP A 488 16.53 11.54 4.49
N ASN A 489 16.65 10.74 3.43
CA ASN A 489 17.94 10.37 2.83
C ASN A 489 18.72 11.59 2.32
N SER A 490 18.04 12.71 2.05
CA SER A 490 18.66 13.96 1.60
C SER A 490 18.94 14.93 2.77
N GLY A 491 18.80 14.50 4.03
CA GLY A 491 19.00 15.35 5.21
C GLY A 491 17.90 16.41 5.36
N ILE A 492 16.67 16.07 4.99
CA ILE A 492 15.48 16.92 5.09
C ILE A 492 14.43 16.15 5.91
N GLY A 493 14.09 16.65 7.09
CA GLY A 493 13.23 15.98 8.05
C GLY A 493 13.68 16.25 9.49
N ARG A 494 12.88 15.80 10.46
CA ARG A 494 13.21 15.94 11.88
C ARG A 494 14.46 15.16 12.25
N SER A 495 15.17 15.67 13.26
CA SER A 495 16.51 15.17 13.65
C SER A 495 16.52 13.71 14.10
N ASP A 496 15.42 13.21 14.66
CA ASP A 496 15.23 11.81 15.05
C ASP A 496 15.21 10.87 13.84
N ALA A 497 14.42 11.18 12.81
CA ALA A 497 14.42 10.42 11.56
C ALA A 497 15.78 10.48 10.85
N LEU A 498 16.43 11.65 10.83
CA LEU A 498 17.76 11.81 10.23
C LEU A 498 18.85 11.06 11.00
N ALA A 499 18.74 10.96 12.33
CA ALA A 499 19.64 10.15 13.14
C ALA A 499 19.53 8.65 12.81
N ILE A 500 18.32 8.16 12.51
CA ILE A 500 18.11 6.77 12.05
C ILE A 500 18.74 6.55 10.68
N VAL A 501 18.57 7.49 9.74
CA VAL A 501 19.24 7.39 8.43
C VAL A 501 20.76 7.39 8.60
N LYS A 502 21.29 8.23 9.50
CA LYS A 502 22.72 8.30 9.79
C LYS A 502 23.26 6.97 10.34
N SER A 503 22.53 6.32 11.25
CA SER A 503 22.95 5.02 11.80
C SER A 503 22.87 3.89 10.78
N GLY A 504 21.99 4.01 9.78
CA GLY A 504 21.82 3.09 8.66
C GLY A 504 22.73 3.31 7.44
N ALA A 505 23.63 4.30 7.49
CA ALA A 505 24.40 4.72 6.31
C ALA A 505 25.25 3.59 5.69
N SER A 506 25.83 2.72 6.53
CA SER A 506 26.62 1.56 6.08
C SER A 506 25.78 0.45 5.44
N GLN A 507 24.46 0.42 5.64
CA GLN A 507 23.55 -0.58 5.06
C GLN A 507 22.86 -0.09 3.78
N THR A 508 22.68 1.22 3.67
CA THR A 508 21.88 1.84 2.60
C THR A 508 22.73 2.53 1.54
N GLY A 509 23.99 2.84 1.85
CA GLY A 509 24.87 3.64 1.00
C GLY A 509 24.47 5.12 0.92
N VAL A 510 23.55 5.58 1.77
CA VAL A 510 23.15 6.99 1.87
C VAL A 510 24.22 7.77 2.62
N THR A 511 24.58 8.94 2.09
CA THR A 511 25.51 9.86 2.76
C THR A 511 24.80 11.16 3.07
N LEU A 512 24.39 11.35 4.33
CA LEU A 512 23.76 12.59 4.74
C LEU A 512 24.74 13.77 4.63
N PRO A 513 24.26 14.99 4.29
CA PRO A 513 25.06 16.19 4.43
C PRO A 513 25.40 16.45 5.91
N ALA A 514 26.37 17.32 6.16
CA ALA A 514 26.72 17.74 7.51
C ALA A 514 25.49 18.18 8.30
N GLU A 515 25.43 17.85 9.60
CA GLU A 515 24.26 18.14 10.46
C GLU A 515 23.88 19.62 10.45
N SER A 516 24.86 20.52 10.36
CA SER A 516 24.66 21.96 10.23
C SER A 516 23.92 22.40 8.96
N SER A 517 23.80 21.50 7.98
CA SER A 517 23.08 21.70 6.72
C SER A 517 21.75 20.93 6.68
N TRP A 518 21.36 20.22 7.74
CA TRP A 518 20.05 19.58 7.81
C TRP A 518 18.93 20.61 7.76
N ILE A 519 17.83 20.24 7.11
CA ILE A 519 16.63 21.09 7.02
C ILE A 519 15.56 20.42 7.87
N ASP A 520 15.24 21.01 9.02
CA ASP A 520 14.23 20.50 9.92
C ASP A 520 12.83 20.78 9.36
N LEU A 521 12.15 19.71 8.95
CA LEU A 521 10.79 19.74 8.41
C LEU A 521 9.99 18.55 8.95
N PRO A 522 8.65 18.69 9.09
CA PRO A 522 7.79 17.63 9.61
C PRO A 522 7.49 16.54 8.57
N VAL A 523 8.52 16.06 7.85
CA VAL A 523 8.43 14.95 6.90
C VAL A 523 7.99 13.67 7.63
N GLY A 524 6.95 13.02 7.13
CA GLY A 524 6.33 11.82 7.69
C GLY A 524 5.17 12.08 8.63
N HIS A 525 5.04 13.29 9.17
CA HIS A 525 3.90 13.68 9.99
C HIS A 525 2.67 14.00 9.13
N HIS A 526 1.49 14.07 9.77
CA HIS A 526 0.20 14.27 9.09
C HIS A 526 -0.11 13.18 8.05
N LEU A 527 0.39 11.95 8.26
CA LEU A 527 0.05 10.83 7.41
C LEU A 527 -1.44 10.50 7.58
N GLN A 528 -2.17 10.37 6.48
CA GLN A 528 -3.58 9.94 6.52
C GLN A 528 -3.82 8.79 5.55
N ASP A 529 -4.84 8.00 5.83
CA ASP A 529 -5.34 6.92 4.98
C ASP A 529 -6.82 6.68 5.28
N HIS A 530 -7.56 6.14 4.32
CA HIS A 530 -8.94 5.73 4.57
C HIS A 530 -8.97 4.55 5.53
N ALA A 531 -9.59 4.72 6.69
CA ALA A 531 -9.84 3.62 7.61
C ALA A 531 -10.88 2.68 6.99
N GLN A 532 -10.50 1.43 6.71
CA GLN A 532 -11.33 0.47 6.00
C GLN A 532 -11.72 -0.71 6.90
N VAL A 533 -12.98 -1.12 6.84
CA VAL A 533 -13.42 -2.45 7.27
C VAL A 533 -14.10 -3.19 6.14
N MET A 534 -13.90 -4.51 6.09
CA MET A 534 -14.57 -5.38 5.13
C MET A 534 -15.76 -6.07 5.79
N LEU A 535 -16.96 -5.77 5.31
CA LEU A 535 -18.20 -6.40 5.72
C LEU A 535 -18.63 -7.41 4.66
N GLN A 536 -19.04 -8.61 5.07
CA GLN A 536 -19.43 -9.68 4.15
C GLN A 536 -20.82 -10.19 4.49
N PHE A 537 -21.64 -10.34 3.46
CA PHE A 537 -23.04 -10.72 3.59
C PHE A 537 -23.35 -11.89 2.66
N ASN A 538 -24.05 -12.89 3.18
CA ASN A 538 -24.72 -13.87 2.35
C ASN A 538 -25.94 -13.21 1.71
N ALA A 539 -26.03 -13.26 0.39
CA ALA A 539 -27.25 -12.88 -0.31
C ALA A 539 -28.28 -14.02 -0.16
N LYS A 540 -29.53 -13.68 0.14
CA LYS A 540 -30.63 -14.67 0.22
C LYS A 540 -31.01 -15.24 -1.15
N SER A 541 -30.66 -14.50 -2.22
CA SER A 541 -30.75 -14.95 -3.61
C SER A 541 -29.44 -15.61 -4.04
N ASN A 542 -29.52 -16.77 -4.68
CA ASN A 542 -28.34 -17.46 -5.22
C ASN A 542 -27.77 -16.75 -6.46
N PHE A 543 -26.44 -16.67 -6.52
CA PHE A 543 -25.69 -16.28 -7.71
C PHE A 543 -24.30 -16.94 -7.70
N SER A 544 -23.72 -17.11 -8.88
CA SER A 544 -22.35 -17.60 -9.04
C SER A 544 -21.39 -16.41 -9.19
N ALA A 545 -20.24 -16.48 -8.51
CA ALA A 545 -19.16 -15.54 -8.76
C ALA A 545 -18.55 -15.77 -10.14
N TYR A 546 -18.11 -14.67 -10.76
CA TYR A 546 -17.32 -14.73 -11.98
C TYR A 546 -15.89 -15.16 -11.64
N ASP A 547 -15.31 -16.00 -12.48
CA ASP A 547 -13.93 -16.44 -12.31
C ASP A 547 -12.98 -15.42 -12.93
N PHE A 548 -12.20 -14.76 -12.07
CA PHE A 548 -11.22 -13.77 -12.48
C PHE A 548 -9.80 -14.33 -12.59
N THR A 549 -9.55 -15.58 -12.16
CA THR A 549 -8.17 -16.08 -12.00
C THR A 549 -7.57 -16.50 -13.33
N ASP A 550 -8.38 -17.12 -14.18
CA ASP A 550 -7.87 -17.79 -15.38
C ASP A 550 -7.85 -16.84 -16.58
N ILE A 551 -8.37 -15.61 -16.45
CA ILE A 551 -8.39 -14.62 -17.55
C ILE A 551 -6.99 -14.36 -18.11
N ALA A 552 -5.94 -14.36 -17.28
CA ALA A 552 -4.59 -14.07 -17.74
C ALA A 552 -3.97 -15.21 -18.59
N THR A 553 -4.40 -16.46 -18.36
CA THR A 553 -3.75 -17.66 -18.88
C THR A 553 -4.62 -18.45 -19.85
N ASP A 554 -5.90 -18.66 -19.51
CA ASP A 554 -6.85 -19.51 -20.22
C ASP A 554 -8.29 -18.95 -20.05
N PRO A 555 -8.60 -17.77 -20.64
CA PRO A 555 -9.91 -17.15 -20.51
C PRO A 555 -11.00 -18.00 -21.19
N VAL A 556 -12.23 -17.87 -20.70
CA VAL A 556 -13.40 -18.49 -21.34
C VAL A 556 -13.59 -17.93 -22.75
N GLU A 557 -13.63 -18.80 -23.76
CA GLU A 557 -13.68 -18.42 -25.18
C GLU A 557 -14.82 -17.45 -25.51
N SER A 558 -16.03 -17.69 -24.99
CA SER A 558 -17.19 -16.80 -25.24
C SER A 558 -17.03 -15.41 -24.63
N ASP A 559 -16.31 -15.29 -23.51
CA ASP A 559 -16.03 -13.98 -22.90
C ASP A 559 -14.95 -13.24 -23.68
N LEU A 560 -13.98 -13.99 -24.22
CA LEU A 560 -12.92 -13.45 -25.07
C LEU A 560 -13.49 -12.95 -26.42
N ASP A 561 -14.44 -13.69 -27.01
CA ASP A 561 -15.15 -13.26 -28.23
C ASP A 561 -15.89 -11.93 -28.03
N LEU A 562 -16.53 -11.74 -26.87
CA LEU A 562 -17.16 -10.47 -26.50
C LEU A 562 -16.11 -9.37 -26.32
N TYR A 563 -15.00 -9.69 -25.65
CA TYR A 563 -13.92 -8.72 -25.41
C TYR A 563 -13.33 -8.18 -26.71
N TYR A 564 -13.15 -9.03 -27.74
CA TYR A 564 -12.72 -8.59 -29.06
C TYR A 564 -13.75 -7.70 -29.80
N GLN A 565 -15.01 -7.72 -29.37
CA GLN A 565 -16.05 -6.80 -29.81
C GLN A 565 -16.17 -5.55 -28.91
N GLY A 566 -15.26 -5.38 -27.95
CA GLY A 566 -15.28 -4.28 -26.99
C GLY A 566 -16.32 -4.43 -25.87
N SER A 567 -16.80 -5.65 -25.63
CA SER A 567 -17.89 -5.92 -24.70
C SER A 567 -17.58 -7.07 -23.74
N GLY A 568 -18.47 -7.33 -22.79
CA GLY A 568 -18.38 -8.52 -21.94
C GLY A 568 -17.68 -8.30 -20.61
N PRO A 569 -17.62 -9.35 -19.77
CA PRO A 569 -17.16 -9.25 -18.39
C PRO A 569 -15.68 -8.85 -18.25
N ILE A 570 -14.85 -9.14 -19.26
CA ILE A 570 -13.40 -8.81 -19.27
C ILE A 570 -13.16 -7.28 -19.29
N THR A 571 -14.10 -6.52 -19.87
CA THR A 571 -14.04 -5.04 -19.94
C THR A 571 -14.34 -4.34 -18.61
N GLN A 572 -14.85 -5.05 -17.60
CA GLN A 572 -15.27 -4.47 -16.32
C GLN A 572 -14.34 -4.90 -15.18
N ALA A 573 -14.08 -4.04 -14.20
CA ALA A 573 -13.43 -4.48 -12.97
C ALA A 573 -14.38 -5.27 -12.04
N ALA A 574 -13.88 -5.75 -10.90
CA ALA A 574 -14.62 -6.65 -10.01
C ALA A 574 -15.72 -6.00 -9.16
N GLN A 575 -15.68 -4.67 -8.98
CA GLN A 575 -16.66 -3.93 -8.20
C GLN A 575 -18.03 -3.95 -8.87
N ARG A 576 -19.11 -3.83 -8.10
CA ARG A 576 -20.48 -3.83 -8.61
C ARG A 576 -21.28 -2.62 -8.17
N MET A 577 -20.85 -1.91 -7.12
CA MET A 577 -21.48 -0.68 -6.66
C MET A 577 -20.47 0.19 -5.91
N HIS A 578 -20.60 1.50 -6.07
CA HIS A 578 -20.12 2.48 -5.10
C HIS A 578 -21.31 3.12 -4.39
N LEU A 579 -21.13 3.49 -3.13
CA LEU A 579 -22.14 4.19 -2.35
C LEU A 579 -21.48 5.15 -1.38
N TRP A 580 -22.18 6.24 -1.06
CA TRP A 580 -21.70 7.25 -0.14
C TRP A 580 -22.78 7.74 0.80
N THR A 581 -22.37 8.01 2.04
CA THR A 581 -23.14 8.80 2.98
C THR A 581 -22.23 9.75 3.74
N SER A 582 -22.81 10.65 4.52
CA SER A 582 -22.07 11.57 5.37
C SER A 582 -22.76 11.74 6.72
N ALA A 583 -21.95 12.05 7.73
CA ALA A 583 -22.40 12.27 9.10
C ALA A 583 -21.80 13.57 9.63
N GLU A 584 -22.63 14.43 10.22
CA GLU A 584 -22.18 15.60 10.97
C GLU A 584 -21.74 15.17 12.37
N GLY A 585 -20.48 15.41 12.70
CA GLY A 585 -19.96 15.18 14.05
C GLY A 585 -20.41 16.27 15.02
N ALA A 586 -20.37 15.98 16.33
CA ALA A 586 -20.65 16.99 17.36
C ALA A 586 -19.63 18.15 17.35
N ASP A 587 -18.49 17.93 16.70
CA ASP A 587 -17.44 18.90 16.45
C ASP A 587 -17.72 19.85 15.26
N GLY A 588 -18.89 19.73 14.62
CA GLY A 588 -19.29 20.54 13.47
C GLY A 588 -18.55 20.20 12.18
N ARG A 589 -17.93 19.01 12.11
CA ARG A 589 -17.24 18.52 10.91
C ARG A 589 -18.05 17.41 10.26
N THR A 590 -18.35 17.57 8.98
CA THR A 590 -18.91 16.52 8.13
C THR A 590 -17.85 15.46 7.85
N ARG A 591 -18.17 14.20 8.18
CA ARG A 591 -17.40 13.01 7.83
C ARG A 591 -18.08 12.28 6.69
N TYR A 592 -17.32 11.87 5.68
CA TYR A 592 -17.83 11.15 4.53
C TYR A 592 -17.43 9.68 4.61
N LEU A 593 -18.36 8.83 4.20
CA LEU A 593 -18.24 7.39 4.29
C LEU A 593 -18.53 6.78 2.93
N GLN A 594 -17.64 5.91 2.47
CA GLN A 594 -17.78 5.21 1.20
C GLN A 594 -18.01 3.72 1.44
N GLY A 595 -18.90 3.11 0.66
CA GLY A 595 -18.96 1.68 0.46
C GLY A 595 -18.55 1.31 -0.97
N THR A 596 -17.73 0.27 -1.11
CA THR A 596 -17.40 -0.35 -2.41
C THR A 596 -17.81 -1.81 -2.36
N ALA A 597 -18.81 -2.18 -3.16
CA ALA A 597 -19.34 -3.54 -3.20
C ALA A 597 -18.68 -4.40 -4.28
N SER A 598 -18.46 -5.67 -4.00
CA SER A 598 -18.07 -6.69 -4.98
C SER A 598 -18.71 -8.05 -4.68
N ALA A 599 -18.67 -8.95 -5.66
CA ALA A 599 -19.26 -10.29 -5.58
C ALA A 599 -18.32 -11.32 -6.20
N MET A 600 -17.14 -11.46 -5.57
CA MET A 600 -16.06 -12.34 -6.03
C MET A 600 -16.14 -13.76 -5.45
N SER A 601 -17.15 -14.05 -4.63
CA SER A 601 -17.45 -15.40 -4.12
C SER A 601 -18.95 -15.67 -4.25
N SER A 602 -19.30 -16.89 -4.69
CA SER A 602 -20.69 -17.27 -4.98
C SER A 602 -21.57 -17.10 -3.73
N GLY A 603 -22.70 -16.42 -3.89
CA GLY A 603 -23.63 -16.12 -2.79
C GLY A 603 -23.14 -15.05 -1.80
N VAL A 604 -21.92 -14.53 -1.91
CA VAL A 604 -21.35 -13.57 -0.94
C VAL A 604 -21.13 -12.20 -1.58
N ILE A 605 -21.73 -11.18 -1.00
CA ILE A 605 -21.50 -9.78 -1.32
C ILE A 605 -20.56 -9.20 -0.27
N THR A 606 -19.45 -8.60 -0.72
CA THR A 606 -18.47 -7.94 0.13
C THR A 606 -18.61 -6.43 -0.02
N ILE A 607 -18.80 -5.72 1.09
CA ILE A 607 -18.81 -4.26 1.17
C ILE A 607 -17.54 -3.80 1.89
N ARG A 608 -16.63 -3.16 1.16
CA ARG A 608 -15.51 -2.41 1.76
C ARG A 608 -16.06 -1.06 2.20
N SER A 609 -16.09 -0.84 3.50
CA SER A 609 -16.60 0.39 4.12
C SER A 609 -15.43 1.24 4.59
N PHE A 610 -15.44 2.52 4.24
CA PHE A 610 -14.37 3.45 4.49
C PHE A 610 -14.87 4.68 5.24
N LEU A 611 -14.12 5.14 6.23
CA LEU A 611 -14.14 6.55 6.63
C LEU A 611 -13.14 7.31 5.73
N THR A 612 -13.62 8.35 5.07
CA THR A 612 -12.90 9.03 3.98
C THR A 612 -12.57 10.48 4.34
N HIS A 613 -13.13 11.45 3.61
CA HIS A 613 -13.00 12.87 3.87
C HIS A 613 -13.63 13.26 5.22
N GLY A 614 -13.08 14.28 5.86
CA GLY A 614 -13.62 14.82 7.11
C GLY A 614 -13.01 14.21 8.37
N THR A 615 -12.07 13.28 8.24
CA THR A 615 -11.37 12.68 9.38
C THR A 615 -10.37 13.64 10.03
N LYS A 616 -10.34 13.69 11.37
CA LYS A 616 -9.30 14.39 12.16
C LYS A 616 -8.10 13.52 12.46
N THR A 617 -8.25 12.22 12.28
CA THR A 617 -7.21 11.26 12.54
C THR A 617 -6.03 11.48 11.58
N VAL A 618 -4.84 11.53 12.18
CA VAL A 618 -3.55 11.59 11.50
C VAL A 618 -2.62 10.59 12.17
N GLY A 619 -1.65 10.10 11.42
CA GLY A 619 -0.62 9.20 11.86
C GLY A 619 0.76 9.73 11.51
N GLU A 620 1.74 8.85 11.58
CA GLU A 620 3.13 9.18 11.36
C GLU A 620 3.84 8.05 10.62
N LEU A 621 4.49 8.43 9.52
CA LEU A 621 5.41 7.59 8.79
C LEU A 621 6.82 7.80 9.37
N GLY A 622 7.51 6.71 9.67
CA GLY A 622 8.91 6.69 10.07
C GLY A 622 9.79 5.97 9.05
N ILE A 623 11.06 5.81 9.42
CA ILE A 623 12.08 5.08 8.66
C ILE A 623 12.90 4.21 9.62
N THR A 624 13.36 3.05 9.13
CA THR A 624 14.30 2.17 9.85
C THR A 624 15.74 2.40 9.39
N ALA A 625 16.72 1.88 10.14
CA ALA A 625 18.13 1.95 9.73
C ALA A 625 18.39 1.23 8.38
N ALA A 626 17.58 0.25 8.01
CA ALA A 626 17.64 -0.42 6.71
C ALA A 626 17.05 0.44 5.55
N GLY A 627 16.46 1.60 5.85
CA GLY A 627 15.83 2.47 4.87
C GLY A 627 14.41 2.06 4.46
N ASN A 628 13.78 1.14 5.21
CA ASN A 628 12.36 0.81 5.04
C ASN A 628 11.52 1.89 5.72
N THR A 629 10.42 2.30 5.10
CA THR A 629 9.45 3.15 5.82
C THR A 629 8.53 2.29 6.67
N VAL A 630 8.14 2.80 7.84
CA VAL A 630 7.28 2.10 8.81
C VAL A 630 6.18 3.04 9.30
N LEU A 631 5.09 2.47 9.84
CA LEU A 631 4.04 3.25 10.47
C LEU A 631 4.37 3.41 11.96
N ASN A 632 4.95 4.56 12.34
CA ASN A 632 5.15 4.91 13.75
C ASN A 632 3.80 5.07 14.46
N THR A 633 2.82 5.66 13.76
CA THR A 633 1.44 5.77 14.22
C THR A 633 0.48 5.47 13.07
N LYS A 634 -0.46 4.54 13.29
CA LYS A 634 -1.50 4.17 12.32
C LYS A 634 -2.64 5.20 12.33
N PRO A 635 -3.04 5.78 11.19
CA PRO A 635 -3.98 6.90 11.15
C PRO A 635 -5.44 6.45 11.11
N TRP A 636 -5.87 5.51 11.95
CA TRP A 636 -7.25 4.98 11.89
C TRP A 636 -7.99 5.09 13.22
N LEU A 637 -9.11 5.83 13.21
CA LEU A 637 -10.07 5.97 14.31
C LEU A 637 -9.45 6.33 15.67
N ILE A 638 -8.43 7.21 15.67
CA ILE A 638 -7.83 7.74 16.91
C ILE A 638 -8.80 8.74 17.54
N ASP A 639 -9.36 9.63 16.72
CA ASP A 639 -10.37 10.61 17.12
C ASP A 639 -11.72 9.94 17.44
N ASP A 640 -12.39 10.41 18.49
CA ASP A 640 -13.62 9.80 18.99
C ASP A 640 -14.81 10.00 18.04
N GLU A 641 -14.92 11.18 17.41
CA GLU A 641 -15.98 11.47 16.44
C GLU A 641 -15.76 10.72 15.12
N ASP A 642 -14.51 10.53 14.70
CA ASP A 642 -14.15 9.63 13.58
C ASP A 642 -14.58 8.19 13.88
N ARG A 643 -14.28 7.70 15.09
CA ARG A 643 -14.68 6.35 15.54
C ARG A 643 -16.20 6.22 15.60
N GLN A 644 -16.90 7.25 16.06
CA GLN A 644 -18.35 7.28 16.13
C GLN A 644 -18.98 7.18 14.73
N ALA A 645 -18.57 8.03 13.79
CA ALA A 645 -19.10 7.99 12.42
C ALA A 645 -18.91 6.62 11.75
N MET A 646 -17.72 6.03 11.90
CA MET A 646 -17.45 4.68 11.37
C MET A 646 -18.28 3.60 12.08
N SER A 647 -18.46 3.72 13.41
CA SER A 647 -19.29 2.81 14.20
C SER A 647 -20.74 2.84 13.76
N ASP A 648 -21.30 4.03 13.54
CA ASP A 648 -22.69 4.21 13.11
C ASP A 648 -22.93 3.62 11.72
N PHE A 649 -21.96 3.72 10.82
CA PHE A 649 -22.08 3.14 9.48
C PHE A 649 -22.00 1.62 9.48
N VAL A 650 -21.10 1.04 10.29
CA VAL A 650 -21.06 -0.41 10.49
C VAL A 650 -22.36 -0.89 11.15
N GLN A 651 -22.84 -0.19 12.18
CA GLN A 651 -24.10 -0.51 12.84
C GLN A 651 -25.27 -0.48 11.86
N TRP A 652 -25.33 0.56 11.01
CA TRP A 652 -26.36 0.68 9.99
C TRP A 652 -26.39 -0.51 9.02
N TRP A 653 -25.23 -1.04 8.62
CA TRP A 653 -25.15 -2.27 7.84
C TRP A 653 -25.64 -3.52 8.59
N LEU A 654 -25.32 -3.64 9.88
CA LEU A 654 -25.80 -4.75 10.71
C LEU A 654 -27.33 -4.69 10.88
N ASP A 655 -27.88 -3.51 11.15
CA ASP A 655 -29.32 -3.27 11.26
C ASP A 655 -30.04 -3.54 9.93
N LEU A 656 -29.43 -3.11 8.82
CA LEU A 656 -29.94 -3.38 7.48
C LEU A 656 -30.05 -4.89 7.26
N SER A 657 -28.99 -5.64 7.57
CA SER A 657 -28.91 -7.08 7.33
C SER A 657 -29.80 -7.92 8.25
N SER A 658 -30.09 -7.44 9.47
CA SER A 658 -30.93 -8.15 10.46
C SER A 658 -32.43 -7.87 10.30
N SER A 659 -32.80 -6.89 9.46
CA SER A 659 -34.21 -6.58 9.20
C SER A 659 -34.96 -7.75 8.55
N SER A 660 -36.24 -7.94 8.91
CA SER A 660 -37.05 -9.08 8.44
C SER A 660 -37.22 -9.13 6.92
N ASN A 661 -37.19 -7.98 6.26
CA ASN A 661 -37.26 -7.83 4.81
C ASN A 661 -35.88 -7.72 4.13
N SER A 662 -34.77 -7.91 4.86
CA SER A 662 -33.42 -7.85 4.29
C SER A 662 -33.21 -8.91 3.22
N THR A 663 -32.56 -8.54 2.12
CA THR A 663 -32.04 -9.47 1.10
C THR A 663 -30.65 -10.02 1.45
N LEU A 664 -30.06 -9.55 2.55
CA LEU A 664 -28.72 -9.87 3.01
C LEU A 664 -28.76 -10.47 4.42
N GLU A 665 -27.77 -11.29 4.74
CA GLU A 665 -27.49 -11.78 6.09
C GLU A 665 -26.00 -11.64 6.37
N TYR A 666 -25.62 -10.99 7.47
CA TYR A 666 -24.21 -10.81 7.81
C TYR A 666 -23.53 -12.15 8.13
N ILE A 667 -22.35 -12.40 7.57
CA ILE A 667 -21.71 -13.72 7.59
C ILE A 667 -21.19 -14.14 8.96
N THR A 668 -21.02 -13.20 9.91
CA THR A 668 -20.56 -13.49 11.27
C THR A 668 -21.70 -13.22 12.26
N PRO A 669 -22.54 -14.23 12.58
CA PRO A 669 -23.69 -14.07 13.45
C PRO A 669 -23.29 -13.51 14.82
N GLY A 670 -24.04 -12.52 15.30
CA GLY A 670 -23.85 -11.93 16.64
C GLY A 670 -22.63 -11.03 16.82
N ALA A 671 -21.83 -10.78 15.78
CA ALA A 671 -20.70 -9.85 15.89
C ALA A 671 -21.19 -8.42 16.17
N THR A 672 -20.54 -7.76 17.11
CA THR A 672 -20.81 -6.35 17.44
C THR A 672 -19.95 -5.41 16.59
N VAL A 673 -20.31 -4.12 16.58
CA VAL A 673 -19.47 -3.07 15.96
C VAL A 673 -18.07 -3.06 16.57
N SER A 674 -17.96 -3.18 17.89
CA SER A 674 -16.67 -3.22 18.58
C SER A 674 -15.81 -4.40 18.12
N ASP A 675 -16.40 -5.58 17.94
CA ASP A 675 -15.68 -6.75 17.42
C ASP A 675 -15.16 -6.49 16.00
N ILE A 676 -16.00 -5.89 15.16
CA ILE A 676 -15.65 -5.58 13.77
C ILE A 676 -14.52 -4.54 13.69
N LEU A 677 -14.65 -3.42 14.39
CA LEU A 677 -13.64 -2.35 14.32
C LEU A 677 -12.30 -2.78 14.93
N SER A 678 -12.31 -3.59 15.99
CA SER A 678 -11.07 -4.03 16.64
C SER A 678 -10.33 -5.13 15.88
N THR A 679 -11.02 -5.97 15.10
CA THR A 679 -10.42 -7.14 14.43
C THR A 679 -10.30 -7.00 12.91
N LYS A 680 -11.10 -6.12 12.29
CA LYS A 680 -11.25 -6.03 10.82
C LYS A 680 -10.75 -4.70 10.24
N MET A 681 -10.27 -3.77 11.08
CA MET A 681 -9.72 -2.50 10.63
C MET A 681 -8.39 -2.70 9.92
N ILE A 682 -8.32 -2.22 8.68
CA ILE A 682 -7.15 -2.31 7.82
C ILE A 682 -6.99 -1.02 7.02
N SER A 683 -5.85 -0.91 6.33
CA SER A 683 -5.60 0.21 5.43
C SER A 683 -6.59 0.24 4.26
N GLY A 684 -6.91 1.45 3.80
CA GLY A 684 -7.54 1.68 2.51
C GLY A 684 -6.54 1.70 1.35
N ASP A 685 -5.23 1.65 1.65
CA ASP A 685 -4.11 1.85 0.73
C ASP A 685 -4.19 3.18 -0.06
N HIS A 686 -4.74 4.21 0.60
CA HIS A 686 -4.94 5.57 0.07
C HIS A 686 -4.12 6.61 0.84
N TRP A 687 -2.85 6.28 1.05
CA TRP A 687 -1.92 7.08 1.86
C TRP A 687 -1.67 8.48 1.28
N VAL A 688 -1.79 9.50 2.13
CA VAL A 688 -1.55 10.92 1.79
C VAL A 688 -0.86 11.68 2.93
N GLY A 689 -0.38 12.90 2.66
CA GLY A 689 -0.08 13.91 3.68
C GLY A 689 1.31 13.88 4.33
N SER A 690 2.12 12.85 4.06
CA SER A 690 3.45 12.68 4.64
C SER A 690 4.50 13.73 4.25
N ALA A 691 4.22 14.60 3.28
CA ALA A 691 5.00 15.77 2.91
C ALA A 691 4.07 16.98 2.67
N ARG A 692 3.12 17.17 3.59
CA ARG A 692 2.01 18.12 3.53
C ARG A 692 2.35 19.49 2.92
N MET A 693 1.49 19.96 2.04
CA MET A 693 1.50 21.31 1.48
C MET A 693 0.84 22.33 2.41
N GLY A 694 1.40 23.53 2.45
CA GLY A 694 0.73 24.69 3.04
C GLY A 694 1.64 25.92 3.16
N LEU A 695 1.07 26.99 3.74
CA LEU A 695 1.71 28.30 3.89
C LEU A 695 2.54 28.41 5.18
N ASP A 696 2.33 27.51 6.13
CA ASP A 696 3.00 27.46 7.42
C ASP A 696 4.29 26.63 7.33
N ASP A 697 5.35 27.28 6.85
CA ASP A 697 6.70 26.71 6.71
C ASP A 697 7.13 25.92 7.96
N GLY A 698 7.31 24.61 7.76
CA GLY A 698 7.60 23.61 8.79
C GLY A 698 8.92 23.79 9.53
N ARG A 699 9.80 24.69 9.08
CA ARG A 699 11.03 25.06 9.79
C ARG A 699 10.73 25.94 11.01
N ASN A 700 9.54 26.51 11.08
CA ASN A 700 9.09 27.30 12.23
C ASN A 700 8.48 26.38 13.30
N ALA A 701 8.54 26.79 14.58
CA ALA A 701 8.12 25.96 15.72
C ALA A 701 6.70 25.38 15.63
N ASN A 702 5.77 26.07 14.96
CA ASN A 702 4.37 25.63 14.78
C ASN A 702 4.02 25.38 13.30
N GLY A 703 5.01 25.33 12.42
CA GLY A 703 4.78 25.02 11.00
C GLY A 703 4.56 23.52 10.83
N SER A 704 3.63 23.17 9.94
CA SER A 704 3.30 21.78 9.61
C SER A 704 3.55 21.43 8.15
N SER A 705 3.96 22.41 7.33
CA SER A 705 4.10 22.22 5.89
C SER A 705 5.53 21.90 5.48
N VAL A 706 5.68 20.84 4.69
CA VAL A 706 6.96 20.42 4.09
C VAL A 706 7.20 21.14 2.75
N VAL A 707 6.13 21.37 1.99
CA VAL A 707 6.18 22.08 0.71
C VAL A 707 5.31 23.33 0.68
N ASP A 708 5.75 24.32 -0.08
CA ASP A 708 4.99 25.55 -0.35
C ASP A 708 3.92 25.34 -1.45
N LEU A 709 3.21 26.41 -1.83
CA LEU A 709 2.13 26.35 -2.82
C LEU A 709 2.60 26.15 -4.28
N ASN A 710 3.91 26.23 -4.54
CA ASN A 710 4.53 25.80 -5.80
C ASN A 710 5.01 24.35 -5.72
N THR A 711 4.67 23.66 -4.64
CA THR A 711 5.14 22.32 -4.27
C THR A 711 6.66 22.23 -4.01
N LYS A 712 7.32 23.37 -3.81
CA LYS A 712 8.75 23.45 -3.52
C LYS A 712 9.00 23.13 -2.05
N VAL A 713 9.97 22.28 -1.78
CA VAL A 713 10.37 21.93 -0.40
C VAL A 713 10.94 23.17 0.29
N TYR A 714 10.41 23.49 1.47
CA TYR A 714 10.92 24.61 2.26
C TYR A 714 12.42 24.44 2.58
N GLY A 715 13.18 25.53 2.55
CA GLY A 715 14.63 25.49 2.75
C GLY A 715 15.45 25.00 1.55
N THR A 716 14.82 24.67 0.42
CA THR A 716 15.51 24.32 -0.83
C THR A 716 15.25 25.32 -1.95
N ASP A 717 16.14 25.37 -2.93
CA ASP A 717 16.04 26.30 -4.07
C ASP A 717 15.29 25.68 -5.26
N ASN A 718 15.44 24.36 -5.45
CA ASN A 718 15.06 23.66 -6.67
C ASN A 718 14.56 22.22 -6.45
N LEU A 719 14.15 21.86 -5.23
CA LEU A 719 13.52 20.58 -4.92
C LEU A 719 12.00 20.73 -4.80
N PHE A 720 11.26 19.87 -5.49
CA PHE A 720 9.80 19.84 -5.49
C PHE A 720 9.30 18.45 -5.12
N VAL A 721 8.09 18.37 -4.58
CA VAL A 721 7.38 17.09 -4.38
C VAL A 721 6.02 17.17 -5.07
N VAL A 722 5.67 16.17 -5.86
CA VAL A 722 4.38 16.06 -6.55
C VAL A 722 3.90 14.61 -6.54
N ASP A 723 3.14 14.27 -5.51
CA ASP A 723 2.38 13.03 -5.40
C ASP A 723 1.44 13.13 -4.19
N ALA A 724 0.81 12.01 -3.82
CA ALA A 724 -0.08 11.88 -2.68
C ALA A 724 0.48 12.43 -1.34
N SER A 725 1.80 12.47 -1.14
CA SER A 725 2.43 13.00 0.07
C SER A 725 2.10 14.47 0.35
N ILE A 726 1.86 15.29 -0.68
CA ILE A 726 1.65 16.73 -0.49
C ILE A 726 0.21 17.08 -0.12
N HIS A 727 -0.72 16.14 -0.25
CA HIS A 727 -2.14 16.37 -0.02
C HIS A 727 -2.39 16.72 1.45
N PRO A 728 -2.98 17.89 1.75
CA PRO A 728 -3.23 18.30 3.12
C PRO A 728 -4.38 17.54 3.79
N ASP A 729 -5.15 16.76 3.03
CA ASP A 729 -6.39 16.13 3.46
C ASP A 729 -6.78 14.95 2.56
N LEU A 730 -7.61 14.05 3.09
CA LEU A 730 -8.16 12.91 2.36
C LEU A 730 -9.37 13.31 1.49
N PRO A 731 -9.51 12.76 0.28
CA PRO A 731 -10.71 12.94 -0.55
C PRO A 731 -11.88 12.07 -0.09
N THR A 732 -13.06 12.32 -0.64
CA THR A 732 -14.30 11.59 -0.35
C THR A 732 -14.31 10.17 -0.93
N GLY A 733 -13.41 9.88 -1.87
CA GLY A 733 -13.27 8.53 -2.41
C GLY A 733 -11.86 8.12 -2.77
N ASN A 734 -11.70 7.06 -3.56
CA ASN A 734 -10.36 6.55 -3.91
C ASN A 734 -9.46 7.67 -4.48
N THR A 735 -8.23 7.78 -3.99
CA THR A 735 -7.38 8.97 -4.14
C THR A 735 -6.81 9.22 -5.54
N GLN A 736 -7.03 8.31 -6.48
CA GLN A 736 -6.32 8.32 -7.76
C GLN A 736 -6.55 9.60 -8.59
N SER A 737 -7.81 9.99 -8.78
CA SER A 737 -8.21 11.15 -9.60
C SER A 737 -7.67 12.46 -9.00
N ILE A 738 -7.89 12.70 -7.72
CA ILE A 738 -7.45 13.92 -7.04
C ILE A 738 -5.92 14.08 -7.09
N ILE A 739 -5.16 12.99 -6.98
CA ILE A 739 -3.69 12.99 -7.16
C ILE A 739 -3.32 13.41 -8.59
N MET A 740 -4.02 12.90 -9.60
CA MET A 740 -3.75 13.23 -11.00
C MET A 740 -4.11 14.69 -11.33
N ILE A 741 -5.21 15.21 -10.81
CA ILE A 741 -5.60 16.63 -10.94
C ILE A 741 -4.56 17.52 -10.26
N THR A 742 -4.13 17.14 -9.06
CA THR A 742 -3.08 17.84 -8.31
C THR A 742 -1.78 17.88 -9.11
N ALA A 743 -1.41 16.78 -9.77
CA ALA A 743 -0.21 16.70 -10.60
C ALA A 743 -0.30 17.57 -11.86
N GLU A 744 -1.44 17.61 -12.55
CA GLU A 744 -1.70 18.50 -13.68
C GLU A 744 -1.49 19.98 -13.29
N HIS A 745 -2.00 20.39 -12.12
CA HIS A 745 -1.85 21.75 -11.63
C HIS A 745 -0.41 22.05 -11.16
N ALA A 746 0.20 21.11 -10.43
CA ALA A 746 1.58 21.23 -9.94
C ALA A 746 2.59 21.40 -11.08
N ALA A 747 2.43 20.63 -12.16
CA ALA A 747 3.36 20.61 -13.27
C ALA A 747 3.48 21.98 -13.95
N GLU A 748 2.37 22.73 -14.06
CA GLU A 748 2.37 24.09 -14.61
C GLU A 748 3.15 25.05 -13.70
N LYS A 749 2.93 24.99 -12.38
CA LYS A 749 3.68 25.80 -11.42
C LYS A 749 5.17 25.49 -11.46
N ILE A 750 5.54 24.21 -11.49
CA ILE A 750 6.93 23.77 -11.53
C ILE A 750 7.60 24.21 -12.84
N ALA A 751 6.93 24.02 -13.98
CA ALA A 751 7.49 24.43 -15.27
C ALA A 751 7.76 25.94 -15.31
N ALA A 752 6.81 26.75 -14.80
CA ALA A 752 6.94 28.20 -14.72
C ALA A 752 7.95 28.69 -13.65
N PHE A 753 8.30 27.84 -12.67
CA PHE A 753 9.19 28.22 -11.59
C PHE A 753 10.62 28.44 -12.10
N THR A 754 11.14 29.65 -11.84
CA THR A 754 12.53 30.03 -12.13
C THR A 754 13.38 29.90 -10.88
N VAL A 755 14.38 29.02 -10.92
CA VAL A 755 15.37 28.88 -9.84
C VAL A 755 16.31 30.09 -9.92
N THR A 756 16.24 30.98 -8.93
CA THR A 756 17.16 32.11 -8.83
C THR A 756 18.46 31.63 -8.19
N SER A 757 19.58 31.82 -8.88
CA SER A 757 20.92 31.52 -8.35
C SER A 757 21.28 32.54 -7.27
N GLY A 758 20.90 32.27 -6.02
CA GLY A 758 21.21 33.11 -4.86
C GLY A 758 22.52 32.72 -4.20
N SER A 759 23.45 33.68 -4.09
CA SER A 759 24.66 33.62 -3.25
C SER A 759 24.37 33.12 -1.84
N SER A 760 25.29 32.32 -1.31
CA SER A 760 25.30 31.59 -0.04
C SER A 760 25.15 32.39 1.26
N ASN A 761 24.19 33.31 1.40
CA ASN A 761 23.87 33.96 2.67
C ASN A 761 22.40 34.41 2.73
N SER A 762 21.52 33.54 3.20
CA SER A 762 20.17 33.90 3.62
C SER A 762 20.13 33.99 5.15
N THR A 763 20.55 35.13 5.70
CA THR A 763 19.99 35.60 6.97
C THR A 763 18.59 36.12 6.70
N ALA A 764 17.60 35.55 7.39
CA ALA A 764 16.20 35.97 7.33
C ALA A 764 16.07 37.49 7.57
N PRO A 765 15.08 38.17 6.97
CA PRO A 765 14.81 39.56 7.28
C PRO A 765 14.37 39.65 8.75
N ILE A 766 15.22 40.24 9.58
CA ILE A 766 14.89 40.60 10.95
C ILE A 766 13.73 41.59 10.87
N ALA A 767 12.59 41.22 11.46
CA ALA A 767 11.47 42.11 11.65
C ALA A 767 11.96 43.38 12.36
N SER A 768 11.85 44.52 11.65
CA SER A 768 12.05 45.85 12.19
C SER A 768 11.20 46.01 13.45
N ARG A 769 11.85 46.01 14.62
CA ARG A 769 11.23 46.39 15.88
C ARG A 769 10.91 47.87 15.83
N CYS A 770 9.63 48.21 15.66
CA CYS A 770 9.12 49.54 15.99
C CYS A 770 9.38 49.82 17.46
N ASN A 771 10.31 50.73 17.71
CA ASN A 771 10.66 51.24 19.01
C ASN A 771 9.70 52.40 19.34
N THR A 772 8.69 52.15 20.18
CA THR A 772 7.95 53.22 20.87
C THR A 772 7.98 52.94 22.36
N GLY A 773 9.02 53.43 23.02
CA GLY A 773 8.97 53.68 24.45
C GLY A 773 8.07 54.89 24.70
N LEU A 774 7.08 54.72 25.58
CA LEU A 774 6.61 55.76 26.49
C LEU A 774 5.75 55.14 27.60
N THR A 775 5.91 55.75 28.76
CA THR A 775 5.72 55.26 30.12
C THR A 775 4.29 55.35 30.64
N ARG A 776 4.01 54.53 31.66
CA ARG A 776 2.81 54.54 32.51
C ARG A 776 2.43 55.94 33.02
N ARG A 777 1.14 56.27 33.03
CA ARG A 777 0.40 56.88 34.16
C ARG A 777 -1.10 56.89 33.88
N GLY A 778 -1.91 56.50 34.88
CA GLY A 778 -3.35 56.30 34.74
C GLY A 778 -4.20 57.55 34.96
N ALA A 779 -5.48 57.45 34.62
CA ALA A 779 -6.61 58.09 35.29
C ALA A 779 -7.96 57.71 34.61
N ARG A 780 -8.90 57.24 35.45
CA ARG A 780 -10.37 57.42 35.44
C ARG A 780 -11.12 57.74 34.13
N ILE A 781 -12.03 56.81 33.76
CA ILE A 781 -13.48 56.92 33.44
C ILE A 781 -14.05 58.37 33.48
N PRO A 782 -14.87 58.88 32.50
CA PRO A 782 -16.21 58.33 32.25
C PRO A 782 -16.85 58.39 30.83
N LYS A 783 -17.81 57.46 30.67
CA LYS A 783 -19.06 57.44 29.88
C LYS A 783 -19.44 58.67 29.04
N SER A 784 -19.81 58.44 27.77
CA SER A 784 -21.09 58.87 27.12
C SER A 784 -21.22 58.12 25.77
N TYR A 785 -22.24 57.28 25.55
CA TYR A 785 -23.59 57.57 25.03
C TYR A 785 -23.68 58.42 23.75
N ARG A 786 -23.96 57.76 22.60
CA ARG A 786 -25.07 58.00 21.62
C ARG A 786 -24.67 57.37 20.27
N ARG A 787 -25.37 56.32 19.82
CA ARG A 787 -26.62 56.30 19.01
C ARG A 787 -26.46 56.83 17.56
N ARG A 788 -26.67 55.85 16.67
CA ARG A 788 -27.50 55.84 15.45
C ARG A 788 -26.94 56.34 14.12
N GLN A 789 -26.99 55.38 13.19
CA GLN A 789 -27.56 55.39 11.83
C GLN A 789 -26.90 56.31 10.80
N LEU A 790 -26.33 55.70 9.76
CA LEU A 790 -27.10 55.22 8.62
C LEU A 790 -26.63 53.81 8.23
#